data_AF-A0A8T3XKV7-F1
#
_entry.id   AF-A0A8T3XKV7-F1
#
_cell.length_a   1.000
_cell.length_b   1.000
_cell.length_c   1.000
_cell.angle_alpha   90.00
_cell.angle_beta   90.00
_cell.angle_gamma   90.00
#
_symmetry.space_group_name_H-M   'P 1'
#
loop_
_entity.id
_entity.type
_entity.pdbx_description
1 polymer ?
#
loop_
_entity_poly.entity_id
_entity_poly.type
_entity_poly.pdbx_seq_one_letter_code
_entity_poly.pdbx_strand_id
1 'polypeptide(L)'
;MGIIDRIRGRKRVDDIDEARRLADIDNEARERAARQRARIAQEERERAIQEEADRLLRTEQRDKGSSTFGAKILAPVRVVRAAHQTIHTYTSKYSPLLLLLPIALNVLDFFTGFNGICLKGPTGTGCQFFSWDFLNFYIQLVMSGVYWVVVVFVLIFMTRDISWREFVTRYVYYTVLAGLIFAAVIYGLSATVMIHIVFATFVYIYLLKGFSSEEGITSPHWWFLFIFFIDMFSFPALYQLSGLVRSQSSDTAQLISIVTNRLLLPVWFFYTLKFVKEGFAKSVIVFAVIAFYIGYIGGYMYPYVKTQLAELPQEQKDQFIKAPLKALSNYWLGIAEAAERSLDTATGGLYSGLYRGNVEKNKYESLGVYFTNVRASEPRFYTDEPVTVWGTIRSKTYQDHVIVNFKCFKSGNDKRTLAKKFEPKNPFPVFQLEENDVECTFDKELDAGINTIILSAEYNFNTNAYQKAYFIDRDRARAMVRENLDPLVEFGIKDRGPKPVFTNGPVEIGINVPPLVSVSRDYIVRPTISVSLSNRKEIQDKDKRLISKWEGKIKNIVELVILTPPNVIIPNLQDCTKENFEKGKCPCNRPFKDYTVKDCITTCDTQLEPCKTVCQKDEGCKNECARTNERCKEDCNNLFKVEPGEGPQKEVYNGYALDVDRLVYKDEYKDIDRFKTFVCRFEPLPEALDNTPITTRYFRVRARYNYLLENSVKVTVEQAPFTLSPSTESTIGKCSPPDGVDPTFFSTLVKAIAYVESSARHCKTGATSCPKNEVIASDSSVGIMQINIRDSPGSKWVTDASPYCEKGKNVYDHDCNIMLGCKVLKDKYEQFKGGASASVLNKYCPEGEYYRPVYESYKGWDAAIKAYNGWGCRRKVLEKSCTNLCKTIKKPTCVEDCIQRTLDYVQHVKQTMDDIKSGIIKTKEFIPITRAGIQPLENPTIAYEPKENKVTIRWAPYQDPEIMYFVTRYKQGDFDRTFENKEMAIKEGKVQLEDKSIQQGEEYSYDVIAVDNQNNVYASTEFTILIPQVKT
;
A
#
# COMPACT_ATOMS: atom_id res chain seq x y z
N MET A 1 -22.29 -46.65 -20.90
CA MET A 1 -21.79 -45.26 -20.75
C MET A 1 -20.31 -45.21 -20.38
N GLY A 2 -19.88 -45.70 -19.21
CA GLY A 2 -18.52 -45.51 -18.63
C GLY A 2 -17.26 -45.98 -19.39
N ILE A 3 -17.34 -46.34 -20.69
CA ILE A 3 -16.18 -46.48 -21.58
C ILE A 3 -15.84 -45.12 -22.24
N ILE A 4 -16.85 -44.31 -22.56
CA ILE A 4 -16.66 -43.02 -23.25
C ILE A 4 -15.94 -42.01 -22.34
N ASP A 5 -16.24 -42.00 -21.04
CA ASP A 5 -15.63 -41.09 -20.08
C ASP A 5 -14.15 -41.42 -19.82
N ARG A 6 -13.75 -42.70 -19.92
CA ARG A 6 -12.32 -43.09 -19.87
C ARG A 6 -11.53 -42.60 -21.08
N ILE A 7 -12.15 -42.54 -22.25
CA ILE A 7 -11.52 -42.02 -23.48
C ILE A 7 -11.37 -40.49 -23.41
N ARG A 8 -12.42 -39.78 -22.96
CA ARG A 8 -12.36 -38.32 -22.71
C ARG A 8 -11.36 -37.96 -21.60
N GLY A 9 -11.25 -38.78 -20.56
CA GLY A 9 -10.31 -38.59 -19.46
C GLY A 9 -8.84 -38.68 -19.88
N ARG A 10 -8.48 -39.62 -20.77
CA ARG A 10 -7.09 -39.75 -21.27
C ARG A 10 -6.67 -38.56 -22.12
N LYS A 11 -7.47 -38.22 -23.16
CA LYS A 11 -7.08 -37.18 -24.11
C LYS A 11 -6.77 -35.84 -23.42
N ARG A 12 -7.57 -35.45 -22.41
CA ARG A 12 -7.35 -34.23 -21.62
C ARG A 12 -6.05 -34.26 -20.79
N VAL A 13 -5.48 -35.42 -20.46
CA VAL A 13 -4.16 -35.52 -19.81
C VAL A 13 -3.06 -35.37 -20.86
N ASP A 14 -3.19 -36.07 -21.99
CA ASP A 14 -2.24 -36.01 -23.11
C ASP A 14 -2.10 -34.55 -23.62
N ASP A 15 -3.22 -33.85 -23.81
CA ASP A 15 -3.29 -32.43 -24.22
C ASP A 15 -2.59 -31.48 -23.20
N ILE A 16 -2.59 -31.82 -21.89
CA ILE A 16 -1.97 -31.01 -20.82
C ILE A 16 -0.46 -31.22 -20.75
N ASP A 17 0.01 -32.47 -20.85
CA ASP A 17 1.45 -32.77 -20.81
C ASP A 17 2.16 -32.27 -22.08
N GLU A 18 1.50 -32.25 -23.24
CA GLU A 18 2.08 -31.63 -24.45
C GLU A 18 2.15 -30.10 -24.33
N ALA A 19 1.12 -29.43 -23.81
CA ALA A 19 1.16 -28.00 -23.52
C ALA A 19 2.29 -27.63 -22.53
N ARG A 20 2.53 -28.48 -21.52
CA ARG A 20 3.63 -28.33 -20.55
C ARG A 20 4.99 -28.45 -21.23
N ARG A 21 5.16 -29.46 -22.09
CA ARG A 21 6.38 -29.72 -22.86
C ARG A 21 6.75 -28.55 -23.78
N LEU A 22 5.75 -27.91 -24.39
CA LEU A 22 5.94 -26.71 -25.22
C LEU A 22 6.38 -25.49 -24.38
N ALA A 23 5.84 -25.32 -23.18
CA ALA A 23 6.26 -24.25 -22.26
C ALA A 23 7.70 -24.44 -21.77
N ASP A 24 8.13 -25.67 -21.49
CA ASP A 24 9.51 -25.98 -21.11
C ASP A 24 10.50 -25.69 -22.25
N ILE A 25 10.13 -25.97 -23.51
CA ILE A 25 10.94 -25.67 -24.70
C ILE A 25 11.11 -24.15 -24.91
N ASP A 26 10.05 -23.35 -24.75
CA ASP A 26 10.15 -21.88 -24.84
C ASP A 26 10.99 -21.30 -23.69
N ASN A 27 10.85 -21.81 -22.47
CA ASN A 27 11.73 -21.42 -21.36
C ASN A 27 13.21 -21.74 -21.64
N GLU A 28 13.52 -22.93 -22.18
CA GLU A 28 14.90 -23.27 -22.53
C GLU A 28 15.45 -22.40 -23.68
N ALA A 29 14.62 -22.07 -24.68
CA ALA A 29 14.99 -21.15 -25.75
C ALA A 29 15.29 -19.73 -25.23
N ARG A 30 14.47 -19.23 -24.30
CA ARG A 30 14.68 -17.93 -23.62
C ARG A 30 15.96 -17.93 -22.79
N GLU A 31 16.26 -19.01 -22.06
CA GLU A 31 17.52 -19.16 -21.32
C GLU A 31 18.73 -19.18 -22.25
N ARG A 32 18.71 -19.96 -23.33
CA ARG A 32 19.79 -20.00 -24.33
C ARG A 32 20.05 -18.61 -24.93
N ALA A 33 18.98 -17.87 -25.26
CA ALA A 33 19.09 -16.49 -25.75
C ALA A 33 19.66 -15.52 -24.70
N ALA A 34 19.28 -15.65 -23.42
CA ALA A 34 19.83 -14.85 -22.33
C ALA A 34 21.32 -15.12 -22.10
N ARG A 35 21.72 -16.40 -22.06
CA ARG A 35 23.13 -16.82 -21.92
C ARG A 35 23.99 -16.30 -23.08
N GLN A 36 23.48 -16.32 -24.31
CA GLN A 36 24.22 -15.80 -25.47
C GLN A 36 24.36 -14.27 -25.46
N ARG A 37 23.33 -13.52 -25.03
CA ARG A 37 23.43 -12.06 -24.82
C ARG A 37 24.44 -11.71 -23.73
N ALA A 38 24.47 -12.46 -22.63
CA ALA A 38 25.45 -12.27 -21.56
C ALA A 38 26.90 -12.49 -22.05
N ARG A 39 27.13 -13.50 -22.89
CA ARG A 39 28.44 -13.77 -23.49
C ARG A 39 28.91 -12.64 -24.40
N ILE A 40 28.04 -12.13 -25.28
CA ILE A 40 28.34 -10.99 -26.15
C ILE A 40 28.68 -9.73 -25.33
N ALA A 41 27.89 -9.43 -24.30
CA ALA A 41 28.16 -8.28 -23.42
C ALA A 41 29.47 -8.41 -22.61
N GLN A 42 29.95 -9.64 -22.36
CA GLN A 42 31.28 -9.88 -21.79
C GLN A 42 32.39 -9.66 -22.84
N GLU A 43 32.25 -10.23 -24.05
CA GLU A 43 33.19 -10.05 -25.16
C GLU A 43 33.38 -8.57 -25.54
N GLU A 44 32.29 -7.80 -25.57
CA GLU A 44 32.33 -6.34 -25.79
C GLU A 44 33.05 -5.59 -24.66
N ARG A 45 32.82 -5.98 -23.40
CA ARG A 45 33.47 -5.37 -22.24
C ARG A 45 34.97 -5.66 -22.17
N GLU A 46 35.38 -6.88 -22.52
CA GLU A 46 36.78 -7.26 -22.61
C GLU A 46 37.49 -6.50 -23.74
N ARG A 47 36.85 -6.37 -24.92
CA ARG A 47 37.37 -5.54 -26.02
C ARG A 47 37.51 -4.07 -25.62
N ALA A 48 36.53 -3.48 -24.93
CA ALA A 48 36.59 -2.09 -24.48
C ALA A 48 37.76 -1.84 -23.50
N ILE A 49 38.02 -2.79 -22.58
CA ILE A 49 39.17 -2.73 -21.66
C ILE A 49 40.49 -2.82 -22.43
N GLN A 50 40.56 -3.70 -23.45
CA GLN A 50 41.72 -3.83 -24.32
C GLN A 50 42.02 -2.52 -25.08
N GLU A 51 41.00 -1.89 -25.66
CA GLU A 51 41.11 -0.62 -26.40
C GLU A 51 41.52 0.57 -25.50
N GLU A 52 41.01 0.62 -24.26
CA GLU A 52 41.40 1.65 -23.28
C GLU A 52 42.86 1.48 -22.81
N ALA A 53 43.32 0.24 -22.58
CA ALA A 53 44.72 -0.05 -22.26
C ALA A 53 45.67 0.34 -23.42
N ASP A 54 45.30 0.00 -24.65
CA ASP A 54 46.01 0.38 -25.88
C ASP A 54 46.09 1.91 -26.04
N ARG A 55 45.00 2.63 -25.73
CA ARG A 55 44.94 4.10 -25.78
C ARG A 55 45.87 4.73 -24.75
N LEU A 56 45.94 4.19 -23.53
CA LEU A 56 46.84 4.66 -22.48
C LEU A 56 48.32 4.44 -22.87
N LEU A 57 48.66 3.26 -23.39
CA LEU A 57 50.02 2.95 -23.89
C LEU A 57 50.47 3.90 -25.00
N ARG A 58 49.60 4.19 -25.98
CA ARG A 58 49.88 5.17 -27.05
C ARG A 58 50.04 6.59 -26.52
N THR A 59 49.35 6.95 -25.43
CA THR A 59 49.49 8.26 -24.79
C THR A 59 50.83 8.38 -24.06
N GLU A 60 51.22 7.36 -23.29
CA GLU A 60 52.51 7.33 -22.58
C GLU A 60 53.72 7.34 -23.54
N GLN A 61 53.60 6.72 -24.72
CA GLN A 61 54.61 6.84 -25.78
C GLN A 61 54.68 8.24 -26.39
N ARG A 62 53.54 8.94 -26.52
CA ARG A 62 53.49 10.29 -27.11
C ARG A 62 54.13 11.34 -26.21
N ASP A 63 53.89 11.26 -24.89
CA ASP A 63 54.46 12.20 -23.91
C ASP A 63 55.99 12.06 -23.76
N LYS A 64 56.55 10.87 -24.04
CA LYS A 64 58.01 10.66 -24.09
C LYS A 64 58.69 11.34 -25.30
N GLY A 65 57.91 11.80 -26.29
CA GLY A 65 58.42 12.48 -27.48
C GLY A 65 58.61 14.00 -27.35
N SER A 66 58.17 14.63 -26.26
CA SER A 66 58.20 16.10 -26.13
C SER A 66 58.75 16.56 -24.77
N SER A 67 60.05 16.86 -24.72
CA SER A 67 60.66 17.47 -23.52
C SER A 67 61.88 18.34 -23.83
N THR A 68 61.64 19.54 -24.38
CA THR A 68 62.59 20.66 -24.29
C THR A 68 61.90 21.92 -23.78
N PHE A 69 62.60 22.66 -22.90
CA PHE A 69 62.19 23.89 -22.22
C PHE A 69 61.00 23.82 -21.23
N GLY A 70 61.12 24.53 -20.09
CA GLY A 70 59.96 24.99 -19.32
C GLY A 70 59.72 24.51 -17.87
N ALA A 71 60.66 23.82 -17.19
CA ALA A 71 60.36 23.29 -15.84
C ALA A 71 61.51 23.44 -14.79
N LYS A 72 61.66 24.62 -14.19
CA LYS A 72 62.60 24.85 -13.06
C LYS A 72 62.06 25.55 -11.81
N ILE A 73 60.75 25.85 -11.73
CA ILE A 73 60.13 26.64 -10.64
C ILE A 73 59.09 25.81 -9.82
N LEU A 74 59.00 24.49 -10.02
CA LEU A 74 58.09 23.60 -9.28
C LEU A 74 58.81 22.42 -8.59
N ALA A 75 60.01 22.66 -8.05
CA ALA A 75 60.81 21.64 -7.38
C ALA A 75 60.18 21.09 -6.07
N PRO A 76 59.66 21.90 -5.12
CA PRO A 76 59.22 21.39 -3.82
C PRO A 76 58.04 20.41 -3.91
N VAL A 77 57.02 20.76 -4.70
CA VAL A 77 55.77 20.00 -4.81
C VAL A 77 55.98 18.61 -5.45
N ARG A 78 56.95 18.47 -6.35
CA ARG A 78 57.28 17.18 -6.97
C ARG A 78 57.95 16.21 -6.00
N VAL A 79 58.79 16.69 -5.07
CA VAL A 79 59.45 15.83 -4.07
C VAL A 79 58.42 15.25 -3.09
N VAL A 80 57.49 16.07 -2.57
CA VAL A 80 56.43 15.60 -1.66
C VAL A 80 55.52 14.59 -2.36
N ARG A 81 55.07 14.88 -3.59
CA ARG A 81 54.20 13.94 -4.34
C ARG A 81 54.92 12.62 -4.68
N ALA A 82 56.21 12.67 -5.02
CA ALA A 82 57.01 11.46 -5.24
C ALA A 82 57.14 10.61 -3.96
N ALA A 83 57.53 11.23 -2.84
CA ALA A 83 57.63 10.53 -1.55
C ALA A 83 56.29 9.89 -1.14
N HIS A 84 55.18 10.61 -1.33
CA HIS A 84 53.84 10.10 -1.04
C HIS A 84 53.50 8.86 -1.90
N GLN A 85 53.83 8.87 -3.21
CA GLN A 85 53.66 7.70 -4.07
C GLN A 85 54.59 6.53 -3.67
N THR A 86 55.87 6.79 -3.38
CA THR A 86 56.81 5.74 -2.93
C THR A 86 56.33 5.06 -1.65
N ILE A 87 55.84 5.82 -0.66
CA ILE A 87 55.27 5.28 0.58
C ILE A 87 53.99 4.47 0.30
N HIS A 88 53.11 4.96 -0.59
CA HIS A 88 51.90 4.23 -0.96
C HIS A 88 52.22 2.88 -1.64
N THR A 89 53.28 2.83 -2.46
CA THR A 89 53.79 1.60 -3.09
C THR A 89 54.48 0.67 -2.08
N TYR A 90 55.17 1.22 -1.07
CA TYR A 90 55.74 0.45 0.04
C TYR A 90 54.65 -0.21 0.88
N THR A 91 53.66 0.54 1.35
CA THR A 91 52.57 0.00 2.20
C THR A 91 51.78 -1.11 1.52
N SER A 92 51.56 -1.05 0.20
CA SER A 92 50.99 -2.18 -0.54
C SER A 92 51.92 -3.40 -0.65
N LYS A 93 53.23 -3.18 -0.84
CA LYS A 93 54.22 -4.26 -1.00
C LYS A 93 54.50 -5.02 0.30
N TYR A 94 54.50 -4.31 1.43
CA TYR A 94 54.75 -4.89 2.77
C TYR A 94 53.48 -5.17 3.57
N SER A 95 52.29 -4.97 2.98
CA SER A 95 50.97 -5.33 3.53
C SER A 95 50.92 -6.70 4.23
N PRO A 96 51.46 -7.81 3.67
CA PRO A 96 51.43 -9.10 4.36
C PRO A 96 52.29 -9.11 5.63
N LEU A 97 53.48 -8.51 5.59
CA LEU A 97 54.41 -8.43 6.72
C LEU A 97 53.80 -7.66 7.89
N LEU A 98 53.08 -6.58 7.60
CA LEU A 98 52.39 -5.72 8.58
C LEU A 98 51.22 -6.44 9.29
N LEU A 99 50.70 -7.53 8.72
CA LEU A 99 49.72 -8.43 9.36
C LEU A 99 50.39 -9.63 10.05
N LEU A 100 51.52 -10.13 9.52
CA LEU A 100 52.25 -11.26 10.11
C LEU A 100 53.01 -10.87 11.39
N LEU A 101 53.54 -9.65 11.51
CA LEU A 101 54.25 -9.19 12.70
C LEU A 101 53.39 -9.24 13.99
N PRO A 102 52.15 -8.72 14.05
CA PRO A 102 51.30 -8.89 15.23
C PRO A 102 50.89 -10.34 15.49
N ILE A 103 50.77 -11.19 14.46
CA ILE A 103 50.52 -12.64 14.66
C ILE A 103 51.74 -13.27 15.34
N ALA A 104 52.95 -13.01 14.86
CA ALA A 104 54.20 -13.48 15.47
C ALA A 104 54.37 -12.99 16.92
N LEU A 105 53.95 -11.77 17.22
CA LEU A 105 53.94 -11.22 18.57
C LEU A 105 53.01 -11.99 19.52
N ASN A 106 51.77 -12.28 19.09
CA ASN A 106 50.82 -13.04 19.91
C ASN A 106 51.24 -14.52 20.09
N VAL A 107 51.94 -15.09 19.11
CA VAL A 107 52.57 -16.43 19.24
C VAL A 107 53.73 -16.40 20.23
N LEU A 108 54.56 -15.34 20.22
CA LEU A 108 55.64 -15.16 21.19
C LEU A 108 55.12 -14.99 22.62
N ASP A 109 54.04 -14.24 22.81
CA ASP A 109 53.38 -14.09 24.11
C ASP A 109 52.87 -15.41 24.67
N PHE A 110 52.23 -16.22 23.82
CA PHE A 110 51.77 -17.55 24.18
C PHE A 110 52.93 -18.46 24.64
N PHE A 111 54.06 -18.46 23.94
CA PHE A 111 55.22 -19.29 24.32
C PHE A 111 56.04 -18.72 25.48
N THR A 112 56.09 -17.40 25.68
CA THR A 112 56.82 -16.78 26.81
C THR A 112 55.97 -16.64 28.07
N GLY A 113 54.66 -16.93 28.01
CA GLY A 113 53.72 -16.72 29.10
C GLY A 113 53.55 -15.24 29.46
N PHE A 114 53.92 -14.31 28.56
CA PHE A 114 53.83 -12.89 28.84
C PHE A 114 52.38 -12.46 28.88
N ASN A 115 51.92 -12.11 30.09
CA ASN A 115 50.55 -11.63 30.30
C ASN A 115 50.49 -10.10 30.44
N GLY A 116 51.60 -9.37 30.37
CA GLY A 116 51.67 -7.92 30.58
C GLY A 116 52.54 -7.55 31.78
N ILE A 117 52.67 -6.25 32.07
CA ILE A 117 53.47 -5.72 33.17
C ILE A 117 52.67 -5.82 34.48
N CYS A 118 53.11 -6.67 35.40
CA CYS A 118 52.53 -6.79 36.74
C CYS A 118 53.19 -5.78 37.70
N LEU A 119 52.55 -4.63 37.93
CA LEU A 119 52.99 -3.65 38.92
C LEU A 119 52.76 -4.19 40.35
N LYS A 120 53.81 -4.78 40.93
CA LYS A 120 53.78 -5.26 42.32
C LYS A 120 53.82 -4.08 43.30
N GLY A 121 52.91 -4.07 44.27
CA GLY A 121 52.97 -3.11 45.38
C GLY A 121 54.20 -3.33 46.28
N PRO A 122 54.51 -2.39 47.20
CA PRO A 122 55.69 -2.47 48.08
C PRO A 122 55.78 -3.75 48.92
N THR A 123 54.65 -4.40 49.20
CA THR A 123 54.56 -5.69 49.92
C THR A 123 54.89 -6.91 49.05
N GLY A 124 55.13 -6.74 47.74
CA GLY A 124 55.41 -7.82 46.78
C GLY A 124 54.20 -8.69 46.39
N THR A 125 53.05 -8.51 47.04
CA THR A 125 51.86 -9.36 46.90
C THR A 125 50.85 -8.83 45.88
N GLY A 126 50.80 -9.45 44.69
CA GLY A 126 49.82 -9.18 43.63
C GLY A 126 50.14 -7.96 42.76
N CYS A 127 49.50 -7.88 41.59
CA CYS A 127 49.59 -6.70 40.71
C CYS A 127 48.49 -5.70 41.10
N GLN A 128 48.85 -4.49 41.54
CA GLN A 128 47.89 -3.56 42.15
C GLN A 128 47.47 -2.42 41.20
N PHE A 129 46.72 -2.73 40.14
CA PHE A 129 46.37 -1.74 39.11
C PHE A 129 45.37 -0.64 39.52
N PHE A 130 44.72 -0.79 40.68
CA PHE A 130 43.71 0.15 41.19
C PHE A 130 43.87 0.46 42.68
N SER A 131 45.05 0.22 43.28
CA SER A 131 45.31 0.65 44.66
C SER A 131 45.68 2.13 44.72
N TRP A 132 45.49 2.74 45.89
CA TRP A 132 46.03 4.08 46.18
C TRP A 132 47.55 4.12 46.04
N ASP A 133 48.26 3.01 46.23
CA ASP A 133 49.71 2.93 46.06
C ASP A 133 50.15 3.08 44.61
N PHE A 134 49.36 2.58 43.63
CA PHE A 134 49.64 2.84 42.21
C PHE A 134 49.41 4.31 41.84
N LEU A 135 48.33 4.93 42.35
CA LEU A 135 48.09 6.36 42.15
C LEU A 135 49.19 7.21 42.80
N ASN A 136 49.60 6.86 44.02
CA ASN A 136 50.71 7.51 44.74
C ASN A 136 52.04 7.30 44.01
N PHE A 137 52.31 6.12 43.45
CA PHE A 137 53.50 5.88 42.61
C PHE A 137 53.47 6.74 41.35
N TYR A 138 52.33 6.83 40.65
CA TYR A 138 52.23 7.68 39.45
C TYR A 138 52.39 9.18 39.79
N ILE A 139 51.85 9.63 40.92
CA ILE A 139 52.06 10.99 41.43
C ILE A 139 53.54 11.21 41.77
N GLN A 140 54.19 10.30 42.51
CA GLN A 140 55.63 10.41 42.82
C GLN A 140 56.51 10.36 41.57
N LEU A 141 56.13 9.58 40.55
CA LEU A 141 56.78 9.54 39.25
C LEU A 141 56.67 10.90 38.54
N VAL A 142 55.46 11.44 38.39
CA VAL A 142 55.22 12.74 37.74
C VAL A 142 55.84 13.89 38.54
N MET A 143 55.99 13.75 39.87
CA MET A 143 56.70 14.71 40.72
C MET A 143 58.22 14.46 40.81
N SER A 144 58.74 13.40 40.18
CA SER A 144 60.18 13.09 40.22
C SER A 144 60.98 13.98 39.28
N GLY A 145 62.17 14.40 39.73
CA GLY A 145 63.09 15.18 38.89
C GLY A 145 63.51 14.44 37.60
N VAL A 146 63.54 13.10 37.62
CA VAL A 146 63.88 12.28 36.45
C VAL A 146 62.81 12.39 35.36
N TYR A 147 61.53 12.32 35.72
CA TYR A 147 60.43 12.53 34.77
C TYR A 147 60.49 13.93 34.15
N TRP A 148 60.69 14.98 34.96
CA TRP A 148 60.83 16.34 34.44
C TRP A 148 62.07 16.55 33.57
N VAL A 149 63.20 15.90 33.86
CA VAL A 149 64.37 15.91 32.97
C VAL A 149 64.05 15.26 31.63
N VAL A 150 63.38 14.09 31.60
CA VAL A 150 62.97 13.45 30.34
C VAL A 150 61.98 14.32 29.56
N VAL A 151 60.99 14.90 30.23
CA VAL A 151 60.01 15.81 29.62
C VAL A 151 60.69 17.05 29.05
N VAL A 152 61.57 17.72 29.81
CA VAL A 152 62.32 18.89 29.34
C VAL A 152 63.23 18.53 28.17
N PHE A 153 63.88 17.37 28.18
CA PHE A 153 64.72 16.92 27.07
C PHE A 153 63.90 16.68 25.79
N VAL A 154 62.72 16.05 25.90
CA VAL A 154 61.77 15.88 24.77
C VAL A 154 61.28 17.24 24.27
N LEU A 155 60.93 18.17 25.16
CA LEU A 155 60.47 19.51 24.78
C LEU A 155 61.57 20.35 24.09
N ILE A 156 62.83 20.23 24.53
CA ILE A 156 63.99 20.87 23.88
C ILE A 156 64.20 20.32 22.45
N PHE A 157 63.96 19.02 22.22
CA PHE A 157 64.00 18.43 20.88
C PHE A 157 62.79 18.79 19.99
N MET A 158 61.81 19.54 20.51
CA MET A 158 60.57 19.90 19.82
C MET A 158 60.43 21.40 19.51
N THR A 159 61.50 22.20 19.60
CA THR A 159 61.49 23.67 19.43
C THR A 159 61.32 24.13 17.97
N ARG A 160 60.14 23.87 17.39
CA ARG A 160 59.62 24.53 16.18
C ARG A 160 58.17 24.96 16.43
N ASP A 161 57.65 25.82 15.55
CA ASP A 161 56.34 26.45 15.69
C ASP A 161 55.20 25.41 15.67
N ILE A 162 54.77 25.00 16.86
CA ILE A 162 53.71 24.01 17.11
C ILE A 162 52.58 24.74 17.84
N SER A 163 51.32 24.56 17.40
CA SER A 163 50.19 25.24 18.04
C SER A 163 49.99 24.75 19.48
N TRP A 164 49.49 25.61 20.38
CA TRP A 164 49.26 25.23 21.79
C TRP A 164 48.43 23.95 21.95
N ARG A 165 47.44 23.73 21.07
CA ARG A 165 46.63 22.51 21.05
C ARG A 165 47.47 21.27 20.73
N GLU A 166 48.34 21.34 19.72
CA GLU A 166 49.24 20.24 19.38
C GLU A 166 50.33 20.04 20.43
N PHE A 167 50.84 21.11 21.03
CA PHE A 167 51.78 21.07 22.15
C PHE A 167 51.20 20.26 23.31
N VAL A 168 50.01 20.61 23.81
CA VAL A 168 49.33 19.88 24.89
C VAL A 168 49.06 18.42 24.49
N THR A 169 48.63 18.18 23.24
CA THR A 169 48.31 16.82 22.78
C THR A 169 49.56 15.94 22.65
N ARG A 170 50.68 16.48 22.12
CA ARG A 170 51.97 15.77 22.05
C ARG A 170 52.59 15.60 23.45
N TYR A 171 52.47 16.59 24.33
CA TYR A 171 52.91 16.51 25.73
C TYR A 171 52.24 15.37 26.48
N VAL A 172 50.92 15.23 26.36
CA VAL A 172 50.16 14.13 26.98
C VAL A 172 50.59 12.78 26.39
N TYR A 173 50.77 12.68 25.07
CA TYR A 173 51.27 11.46 24.42
C TYR A 173 52.65 11.04 24.97
N TYR A 174 53.63 11.95 24.96
CA TYR A 174 54.98 11.63 25.44
C TYR A 174 55.04 11.40 26.94
N THR A 175 54.21 12.09 27.73
CA THR A 175 54.04 11.84 29.17
C THR A 175 53.57 10.42 29.44
N VAL A 176 52.54 9.95 28.73
CA VAL A 176 52.06 8.57 28.85
C VAL A 176 53.17 7.61 28.43
N LEU A 177 53.72 7.75 27.22
CA LEU A 177 54.73 6.83 26.67
C LEU A 177 55.99 6.72 27.57
N ALA A 178 56.51 7.86 28.04
CA ALA A 178 57.65 7.88 28.97
C ALA A 178 57.30 7.24 30.32
N GLY A 179 56.10 7.49 30.86
CA GLY A 179 55.61 6.83 32.06
C GLY A 179 55.50 5.32 31.92
N LEU A 180 55.05 4.82 30.76
CA LEU A 180 54.94 3.37 30.49
C LEU A 180 56.33 2.72 30.37
N ILE A 181 57.27 3.37 29.67
CA ILE A 181 58.67 2.91 29.56
C ILE A 181 59.35 2.92 30.93
N PHE A 182 59.14 3.96 31.75
CA PHE A 182 59.74 4.06 33.08
C PHE A 182 59.16 3.04 34.07
N ALA A 183 57.86 2.77 34.01
CA ALA A 183 57.25 1.68 34.77
C ALA A 183 57.81 0.30 34.34
N ALA A 184 58.01 0.08 33.04
CA ALA A 184 58.65 -1.11 32.52
C ALA A 184 60.11 -1.27 33.01
N VAL A 185 60.86 -0.16 33.12
CA VAL A 185 62.23 -0.14 33.68
C VAL A 185 62.24 -0.49 35.16
N ILE A 186 61.42 0.16 36.00
CA ILE A 186 61.44 -0.04 37.46
C ILE A 186 60.95 -1.44 37.86
N TYR A 187 59.85 -1.92 37.27
CA TYR A 187 59.23 -3.19 37.69
C TYR A 187 59.79 -4.42 36.98
N GLY A 188 60.86 -4.25 36.19
CA GLY A 188 61.63 -5.31 35.56
C GLY A 188 61.32 -5.49 34.07
N LEU A 189 62.26 -5.07 33.22
CA LEU A 189 62.23 -5.35 31.79
C LEU A 189 62.46 -6.85 31.53
N SER A 190 61.39 -7.61 31.32
CA SER A 190 61.50 -8.88 30.62
C SER A 190 61.84 -8.63 29.15
N ALA A 191 62.47 -9.61 28.49
CA ALA A 191 62.74 -9.53 27.06
C ALA A 191 61.45 -9.32 26.25
N THR A 192 60.32 -9.94 26.66
CA THR A 192 59.03 -9.78 25.98
C THR A 192 58.47 -8.36 26.14
N VAL A 193 58.59 -7.72 27.30
CA VAL A 193 58.20 -6.30 27.48
C VAL A 193 58.95 -5.40 26.49
N MET A 194 60.27 -5.60 26.35
CA MET A 194 61.07 -4.86 25.37
C MET A 194 60.64 -5.13 23.93
N ILE A 195 60.30 -6.38 23.58
CA ILE A 195 59.80 -6.73 22.24
C ILE A 195 58.45 -6.05 21.96
N HIS A 196 57.56 -5.93 22.95
CA HIS A 196 56.30 -5.19 22.81
C HIS A 196 56.50 -3.67 22.66
N ILE A 197 57.42 -3.07 23.43
CA ILE A 197 57.78 -1.66 23.27
C ILE A 197 58.36 -1.41 21.87
N VAL A 198 59.25 -2.29 21.38
CA VAL A 198 59.84 -2.20 20.04
C VAL A 198 58.79 -2.39 18.94
N PHE A 199 57.90 -3.38 19.07
CA PHE A 199 56.81 -3.61 18.12
C PHE A 199 55.83 -2.43 18.06
N ALA A 200 55.39 -1.92 19.21
CA ALA A 200 54.50 -0.77 19.28
C ALA A 200 55.17 0.49 18.70
N THR A 201 56.46 0.71 18.97
CA THR A 201 57.26 1.78 18.37
C THR A 201 57.37 1.63 16.85
N PHE A 202 57.54 0.41 16.35
CA PHE A 202 57.54 0.11 14.90
C PHE A 202 56.17 0.41 14.27
N VAL A 203 55.07 -0.04 14.87
CA VAL A 203 53.70 0.29 14.43
C VAL A 203 53.49 1.81 14.40
N TYR A 204 53.90 2.51 15.44
CA TYR A 204 53.76 3.96 15.55
C TYR A 204 54.52 4.70 14.43
N ILE A 205 55.81 4.37 14.22
CA ILE A 205 56.64 5.02 13.21
C ILE A 205 56.17 4.68 11.78
N TYR A 206 55.94 3.40 11.48
CA TYR A 206 55.77 2.93 10.10
C TYR A 206 54.31 2.84 9.62
N LEU A 207 53.32 2.67 10.51
CA LEU A 207 51.88 2.67 10.12
C LEU A 207 51.18 4.00 10.39
N LEU A 208 51.58 4.74 11.44
CA LEU A 208 50.95 6.02 11.80
C LEU A 208 51.78 7.24 11.35
N LYS A 209 52.92 7.01 10.68
CA LYS A 209 53.93 8.03 10.28
C LYS A 209 54.60 8.75 11.47
N GLY A 210 54.41 8.26 12.70
CA GLY A 210 54.69 9.02 13.92
C GLY A 210 54.01 10.40 13.92
N PHE A 211 54.59 11.37 14.61
CA PHE A 211 54.19 12.78 14.43
C PHE A 211 54.86 13.37 13.19
N SER A 212 54.27 13.10 12.02
CA SER A 212 54.47 13.93 10.84
C SER A 212 54.27 15.41 11.21
N SER A 213 55.15 16.29 10.74
CA SER A 213 55.03 17.72 11.04
C SER A 213 53.85 18.40 10.33
N GLU A 214 53.26 17.74 9.32
CA GLU A 214 52.15 18.24 8.50
C GLU A 214 50.79 17.65 8.91
N GLU A 215 50.76 16.53 9.65
CA GLU A 215 49.53 15.84 10.06
C GLU A 215 49.41 15.84 11.59
N GLY A 216 48.54 16.69 12.13
CA GLY A 216 48.25 16.75 13.57
C GLY A 216 47.66 15.45 14.13
N ILE A 217 47.66 15.30 15.45
CA ILE A 217 47.31 14.04 16.13
C ILE A 217 45.87 13.60 15.81
N THR A 218 45.76 12.58 14.96
CA THR A 218 44.48 12.00 14.50
C THR A 218 43.96 10.93 15.47
N SER A 219 42.66 10.61 15.40
CA SER A 219 42.02 9.57 16.23
C SER A 219 42.76 8.21 16.23
N PRO A 220 43.33 7.71 15.12
CA PRO A 220 44.30 6.61 15.12
C PRO A 220 45.37 6.67 16.22
N HIS A 221 46.02 7.80 16.44
CA HIS A 221 47.09 7.94 17.44
C HIS A 221 46.60 7.74 18.88
N TRP A 222 45.37 8.17 19.16
CA TRP A 222 44.71 7.94 20.45
C TRP A 222 44.31 6.47 20.63
N TRP A 223 43.77 5.83 19.59
CA TRP A 223 43.50 4.39 19.60
C TRP A 223 44.77 3.56 19.76
N PHE A 224 45.90 3.97 19.18
CA PHE A 224 47.20 3.36 19.40
C PHE A 224 47.63 3.42 20.87
N LEU A 225 47.58 4.59 21.53
CA LEU A 225 47.92 4.71 22.95
C LEU A 225 47.03 3.81 23.82
N PHE A 226 45.72 3.81 23.55
CA PHE A 226 44.76 3.00 24.28
C PHE A 226 45.03 1.49 24.11
N ILE A 227 45.39 1.05 22.91
CA ILE A 227 45.69 -0.36 22.61
C ILE A 227 47.05 -0.77 23.18
N PHE A 228 48.06 0.10 23.15
CA PHE A 228 49.35 -0.12 23.82
C PHE A 228 49.20 -0.21 25.34
N PHE A 229 48.32 0.61 25.94
CA PHE A 229 47.97 0.52 27.35
C PHE A 229 47.23 -0.78 27.69
N ILE A 230 46.25 -1.19 26.86
CA ILE A 230 45.55 -2.47 27.03
C ILE A 230 46.52 -3.65 26.95
N ASP A 231 47.39 -3.66 25.94
CA ASP A 231 48.41 -4.68 25.75
C ASP A 231 49.38 -4.75 26.93
N MET A 232 49.84 -3.62 27.46
CA MET A 232 50.76 -3.65 28.61
C MET A 232 50.07 -4.01 29.93
N PHE A 233 48.81 -3.61 30.18
CA PHE A 233 48.26 -3.55 31.54
C PHE A 233 46.84 -4.10 31.74
N SER A 234 46.02 -4.27 30.70
CA SER A 234 44.66 -4.81 30.90
C SER A 234 44.66 -6.31 31.18
N PHE A 235 45.54 -7.08 30.54
CA PHE A 235 45.61 -8.53 30.77
C PHE A 235 46.03 -8.89 32.21
N PRO A 236 47.04 -8.25 32.85
CA PRO A 236 47.32 -8.46 34.28
C PRO A 236 46.21 -7.94 35.19
N ALA A 237 45.56 -6.82 34.85
CA ALA A 237 44.46 -6.27 35.63
C ALA A 237 43.21 -7.19 35.61
N LEU A 238 42.86 -7.77 34.46
CA LEU A 238 41.79 -8.77 34.34
C LEU A 238 42.12 -10.05 35.10
N TYR A 239 43.38 -10.50 35.05
CA TYR A 239 43.84 -11.63 35.85
C TYR A 239 43.72 -11.38 37.37
N GLN A 240 43.93 -10.15 37.84
CA GLN A 240 43.73 -9.76 39.25
C GLN A 240 42.26 -9.52 39.62
N LEU A 241 41.43 -9.04 38.69
CA LEU A 241 39.97 -9.01 38.86
C LEU A 241 39.40 -10.43 38.98
N SER A 242 39.94 -11.42 38.27
CA SER A 242 39.66 -12.85 38.52
C SER A 242 40.03 -13.28 39.94
N GLY A 243 41.09 -12.68 40.50
CA GLY A 243 41.54 -12.88 41.88
C GLY A 243 40.52 -12.42 42.93
N LEU A 244 39.69 -11.42 42.63
CA LEU A 244 38.56 -11.00 43.46
C LEU A 244 37.35 -11.95 43.36
N VAL A 245 37.23 -12.72 42.26
CA VAL A 245 36.19 -13.73 42.05
C VAL A 245 36.53 -15.07 42.72
N ARG A 246 37.78 -15.29 43.14
CA ARG A 246 38.28 -16.54 43.77
C ARG A 246 37.57 -17.01 45.05
N SER A 247 36.60 -16.27 45.58
CA SER A 247 35.77 -16.76 46.69
C SER A 247 34.88 -17.94 46.29
N GLN A 248 34.63 -18.20 44.99
CA GLN A 248 33.87 -19.36 44.52
C GLN A 248 34.48 -20.05 43.28
N SER A 249 34.84 -21.32 43.48
CA SER A 249 35.39 -22.33 42.55
C SER A 249 36.76 -22.08 41.92
N SER A 250 37.43 -23.18 41.56
CA SER A 250 38.68 -23.23 40.78
C SER A 250 38.48 -22.91 39.30
N ASP A 251 37.25 -23.06 38.81
CA ASP A 251 36.95 -23.24 37.40
C ASP A 251 36.67 -21.88 36.73
N THR A 252 36.14 -20.93 37.50
CA THR A 252 36.09 -19.51 37.12
C THR A 252 37.49 -18.95 36.86
N ALA A 253 38.49 -19.34 37.65
CA ALA A 253 39.88 -18.92 37.45
C ALA A 253 40.53 -19.52 36.19
N GLN A 254 40.14 -20.75 35.79
CA GLN A 254 40.57 -21.33 34.51
C GLN A 254 39.83 -20.70 33.32
N LEU A 255 38.52 -20.49 33.41
CA LEU A 255 37.75 -19.86 32.34
C LEU A 255 38.21 -18.41 32.11
N ILE A 256 38.52 -17.66 33.16
CA ILE A 256 39.08 -16.32 33.03
C ILE A 256 40.53 -16.36 32.52
N SER A 257 41.37 -17.35 32.89
CA SER A 257 42.72 -17.46 32.30
C SER A 257 42.67 -17.70 30.79
N ILE A 258 41.67 -18.47 30.32
CA ILE A 258 41.37 -18.66 28.89
C ILE A 258 40.88 -17.35 28.25
N VAL A 259 39.98 -16.59 28.86
CA VAL A 259 39.51 -15.29 28.33
C VAL A 259 40.62 -14.23 28.32
N THR A 260 41.55 -14.26 29.27
CA THR A 260 42.77 -13.43 29.27
C THR A 260 43.88 -13.98 28.37
N ASN A 261 43.69 -15.13 27.71
CA ASN A 261 44.68 -15.63 26.76
C ASN A 261 44.76 -14.69 25.56
N ARG A 262 45.90 -14.00 25.42
CA ARG A 262 46.18 -13.06 24.33
C ARG A 262 45.96 -13.65 22.95
N LEU A 263 46.16 -14.97 22.82
CA LEU A 263 45.87 -15.73 21.62
C LEU A 263 44.42 -15.54 21.12
N LEU A 264 43.44 -15.30 22.01
CA LEU A 264 42.03 -15.00 21.67
C LEU A 264 41.74 -13.51 21.41
N LEU A 265 42.59 -12.59 21.88
CA LEU A 265 42.40 -11.14 21.77
C LEU A 265 43.67 -10.44 21.24
N PRO A 266 44.09 -10.70 20.00
CA PRO A 266 45.25 -10.05 19.38
C PRO A 266 44.90 -8.61 18.97
N VAL A 267 44.77 -7.72 19.96
CA VAL A 267 44.31 -6.33 19.77
C VAL A 267 45.14 -5.61 18.69
N TRP A 268 46.45 -5.90 18.62
CA TRP A 268 47.35 -5.41 17.58
C TRP A 268 47.00 -5.87 16.17
N PHE A 269 46.55 -7.11 15.96
CA PHE A 269 46.15 -7.60 14.64
C PHE A 269 44.88 -6.90 14.14
N PHE A 270 43.88 -6.76 15.01
CA PHE A 270 42.68 -5.99 14.69
C PHE A 270 42.97 -4.50 14.47
N TYR A 271 43.96 -3.94 15.18
CA TYR A 271 44.43 -2.57 14.94
C TYR A 271 45.09 -2.42 13.58
N THR A 272 46.09 -3.25 13.22
CA THR A 272 46.80 -3.11 11.94
C THR A 272 45.90 -3.41 10.73
N LEU A 273 44.91 -4.29 10.87
CA LEU A 273 43.89 -4.55 9.84
C LEU A 273 43.13 -3.29 9.38
N LYS A 274 43.03 -2.24 10.21
CA LYS A 274 42.40 -0.98 9.83
C LYS A 274 43.25 -0.13 8.86
N PHE A 275 44.57 -0.27 8.90
CA PHE A 275 45.51 0.53 8.11
C PHE A 275 46.03 -0.21 6.87
N VAL A 276 45.92 -1.55 6.86
CA VAL A 276 46.28 -2.35 5.69
C VAL A 276 45.17 -2.25 4.63
N LYS A 277 45.54 -1.77 3.43
CA LYS A 277 44.65 -1.65 2.27
C LYS A 277 44.04 -3.00 1.90
N GLU A 278 42.79 -2.99 1.42
CA GLU A 278 42.13 -4.18 0.93
C GLU A 278 42.82 -4.77 -0.31
N GLY A 279 42.87 -6.10 -0.37
CA GLY A 279 43.58 -6.87 -1.37
C GLY A 279 43.74 -8.33 -0.92
N PHE A 280 44.03 -9.22 -1.87
CA PHE A 280 43.98 -10.67 -1.70
C PHE A 280 44.74 -11.18 -0.45
N ALA A 281 45.96 -10.68 -0.20
CA ALA A 281 46.75 -11.10 0.97
C ALA A 281 46.11 -10.71 2.32
N LYS A 282 45.40 -9.57 2.40
CA LYS A 282 44.64 -9.20 3.60
C LYS A 282 43.50 -10.20 3.81
N SER A 283 42.74 -10.51 2.76
CA SER A 283 41.62 -11.47 2.83
C SER A 283 42.08 -12.88 3.20
N VAL A 284 43.20 -13.36 2.66
CA VAL A 284 43.78 -14.68 2.99
C VAL A 284 44.25 -14.74 4.44
N ILE A 285 44.93 -13.70 4.94
CA ILE A 285 45.40 -13.67 6.34
C ILE A 285 44.23 -13.53 7.32
N VAL A 286 43.22 -12.71 7.01
CA VAL A 286 41.98 -12.62 7.79
C VAL A 286 41.25 -13.96 7.82
N PHE A 287 41.11 -14.63 6.67
CA PHE A 287 40.50 -15.95 6.60
C PHE A 287 41.29 -17.00 7.40
N ALA A 288 42.61 -17.01 7.31
CA ALA A 288 43.47 -17.92 8.07
C ALA A 288 43.34 -17.70 9.59
N VAL A 289 43.24 -16.44 10.04
CA VAL A 289 43.04 -16.11 11.46
C VAL A 289 41.62 -16.45 11.93
N ILE A 290 40.58 -16.24 11.10
CA ILE A 290 39.21 -16.68 11.41
C ILE A 290 39.12 -18.22 11.48
N ALA A 291 39.73 -18.93 10.53
CA ALA A 291 39.80 -20.39 10.53
C ALA A 291 40.58 -20.93 11.74
N PHE A 292 41.67 -20.26 12.12
CA PHE A 292 42.40 -20.54 13.37
C PHE A 292 41.50 -20.35 14.60
N TYR A 293 40.70 -19.28 14.68
CA TYR A 293 39.76 -19.11 15.79
C TYR A 293 38.66 -20.15 15.84
N ILE A 294 38.06 -20.49 14.70
CA ILE A 294 37.06 -21.55 14.63
C ILE A 294 37.68 -22.90 15.04
N GLY A 295 38.91 -23.19 14.60
CA GLY A 295 39.66 -24.40 14.99
C GLY A 295 40.07 -24.42 16.47
N TYR A 296 40.53 -23.31 17.04
CA TYR A 296 40.93 -23.21 18.44
C TYR A 296 39.71 -23.25 19.38
N ILE A 297 38.63 -22.54 19.05
CA ILE A 297 37.40 -22.58 19.83
C ILE A 297 36.73 -23.96 19.69
N GLY A 298 36.64 -24.52 18.49
CA GLY A 298 36.01 -25.83 18.25
C GLY A 298 36.84 -27.04 18.71
N GLY A 299 38.18 -26.92 18.74
CA GLY A 299 39.09 -28.00 19.11
C GLY A 299 39.60 -27.96 20.55
N TYR A 300 39.83 -26.77 21.11
CA TYR A 300 40.39 -26.59 22.46
C TYR A 300 39.34 -26.13 23.48
N MET A 301 38.56 -25.08 23.18
CA MET A 301 37.53 -24.61 24.11
C MET A 301 36.30 -25.53 24.16
N TYR A 302 35.80 -25.99 23.02
CA TYR A 302 34.53 -26.72 22.96
C TYR A 302 34.51 -28.02 23.79
N PRO A 303 35.56 -28.87 23.84
CA PRO A 303 35.58 -30.02 24.74
C PRO A 303 35.44 -29.63 26.22
N TYR A 304 36.15 -28.59 26.65
CA TYR A 304 36.17 -28.07 28.02
C TYR A 304 34.85 -27.38 28.41
N VAL A 305 34.31 -26.56 27.52
CA VAL A 305 33.00 -25.91 27.67
C VAL A 305 31.89 -26.95 27.63
N LYS A 306 32.02 -28.04 26.86
CA LYS A 306 31.06 -29.15 26.80
C LYS A 306 31.05 -30.01 28.07
N THR A 307 32.19 -30.25 28.72
CA THR A 307 32.20 -30.95 30.02
C THR A 307 31.57 -30.08 31.12
N GLN A 308 31.90 -28.80 31.20
CA GLN A 308 31.24 -27.86 32.13
C GLN A 308 29.73 -27.72 31.84
N LEU A 309 29.33 -27.64 30.57
CA LEU A 309 27.91 -27.67 30.16
C LEU A 309 27.22 -29.03 30.38
N ALA A 310 27.93 -30.12 30.68
CA ALA A 310 27.29 -31.39 30.98
C ALA A 310 26.54 -31.33 32.32
N GLU A 311 27.15 -30.69 33.32
CA GLU A 311 26.73 -30.71 34.73
C GLU A 311 25.63 -29.69 35.08
N LEU A 312 25.46 -28.64 34.27
CA LEU A 312 24.43 -27.60 34.50
C LEU A 312 22.99 -28.11 34.26
N PRO A 313 21.96 -27.48 34.85
CA PRO A 313 20.56 -27.71 34.48
C PRO A 313 20.25 -27.24 33.04
N GLN A 314 19.37 -27.96 32.32
CA GLN A 314 19.11 -27.71 30.89
C GLN A 314 18.68 -26.26 30.58
N GLU A 315 17.85 -25.65 31.43
CA GLU A 315 17.39 -24.26 31.25
C GLU A 315 18.55 -23.24 31.34
N GLN A 316 19.56 -23.52 32.18
CA GLN A 316 20.78 -22.73 32.25
C GLN A 316 21.68 -22.96 31.04
N LYS A 317 21.78 -24.19 30.51
CA LYS A 317 22.50 -24.48 29.24
C LYS A 317 21.91 -23.64 28.10
N ASP A 318 20.58 -23.62 28.00
CA ASP A 318 19.86 -22.85 26.99
C ASP A 318 20.17 -21.35 27.08
N GLN A 319 20.16 -20.75 28.28
CA GLN A 319 20.54 -19.34 28.45
C GLN A 319 22.04 -19.10 28.17
N PHE A 320 22.92 -19.96 28.66
CA PHE A 320 24.38 -19.87 28.50
C PHE A 320 24.84 -20.06 27.05
N ILE A 321 24.06 -20.77 26.22
CA ILE A 321 24.28 -20.89 24.78
C ILE A 321 23.66 -19.70 24.03
N LYS A 322 22.42 -19.30 24.36
CA LYS A 322 21.70 -18.23 23.65
C LYS A 322 22.29 -16.84 23.89
N ALA A 323 22.81 -16.54 25.08
CA ALA A 323 23.41 -15.24 25.40
C ALA A 323 24.65 -14.88 24.54
N PRO A 324 25.72 -15.70 24.47
CA PRO A 324 26.87 -15.42 23.62
C PRO A 324 26.51 -15.50 22.13
N LEU A 325 25.61 -16.40 21.69
CA LEU A 325 25.15 -16.43 20.30
C LEU A 325 24.39 -15.15 19.91
N LYS A 326 23.57 -14.59 20.80
CA LYS A 326 22.87 -13.32 20.58
C LYS A 326 23.82 -12.12 20.60
N ALA A 327 24.85 -12.15 21.44
CA ALA A 327 25.92 -11.16 21.40
C ALA A 327 26.70 -11.24 20.08
N LEU A 328 27.04 -12.45 19.63
CA LEU A 328 27.73 -12.67 18.35
C LEU A 328 26.86 -12.28 17.15
N SER A 329 25.55 -12.56 17.16
CA SER A 329 24.64 -12.16 16.08
C SER A 329 24.46 -10.66 16.02
N ASN A 330 24.34 -9.98 17.17
CA ASN A 330 24.24 -8.52 17.21
C ASN A 330 25.57 -7.86 16.77
N TYR A 331 26.70 -8.44 17.13
CA TYR A 331 28.02 -8.01 16.65
C TYR A 331 28.20 -8.26 15.14
N TRP A 332 27.72 -9.40 14.63
CA TRP A 332 27.72 -9.69 13.19
C TRP A 332 26.76 -8.81 12.39
N LEU A 333 25.56 -8.48 12.90
CA LEU A 333 24.71 -7.45 12.28
C LEU A 333 25.41 -6.09 12.31
N GLY A 334 26.02 -5.70 13.44
CA GLY A 334 26.81 -4.47 13.52
C GLY A 334 27.98 -4.42 12.53
N ILE A 335 28.65 -5.55 12.27
CA ILE A 335 29.71 -5.67 11.25
C ILE A 335 29.13 -5.70 9.84
N ALA A 336 28.02 -6.39 9.58
CA ALA A 336 27.37 -6.42 8.28
C ALA A 336 26.87 -5.03 7.90
N GLU A 337 26.14 -4.35 8.80
CA GLU A 337 25.75 -2.95 8.63
C GLU A 337 26.97 -2.04 8.47
N ALA A 338 28.05 -2.22 9.24
CA ALA A 338 29.27 -1.41 9.06
C ALA A 338 29.97 -1.67 7.72
N ALA A 339 29.94 -2.91 7.22
CA ALA A 339 30.51 -3.29 5.92
C ALA A 339 29.65 -2.79 4.76
N GLU A 340 28.33 -2.92 4.83
CA GLU A 340 27.38 -2.31 3.88
C GLU A 340 27.54 -0.80 3.86
N ARG A 341 27.51 -0.12 5.03
CA ARG A 341 27.81 1.32 5.14
C ARG A 341 29.18 1.68 4.56
N SER A 342 30.20 0.82 4.71
CA SER A 342 31.54 1.06 4.14
C SER A 342 31.59 0.87 2.62
N LEU A 343 30.85 -0.10 2.08
CA LEU A 343 30.73 -0.35 0.63
C LEU A 343 29.88 0.73 -0.06
N ASP A 344 28.80 1.18 0.58
CA ASP A 344 28.01 2.34 0.15
C ASP A 344 28.81 3.64 0.25
N THR A 345 29.71 3.76 1.24
CA THR A 345 30.65 4.89 1.31
C THR A 345 31.66 4.83 0.16
N ALA A 346 32.22 3.65 -0.14
CA ALA A 346 33.21 3.47 -1.19
C ALA A 346 32.64 3.60 -2.63
N THR A 347 31.37 3.30 -2.83
CA THR A 347 30.67 3.44 -4.13
C THR A 347 30.02 4.81 -4.35
N GLY A 348 30.07 5.70 -3.35
CA GLY A 348 29.45 7.03 -3.40
C GLY A 348 27.97 7.07 -3.02
N GLY A 349 27.38 5.93 -2.66
CA GLY A 349 26.00 5.83 -2.17
C GLY A 349 25.74 6.59 -0.87
N LEU A 350 26.70 6.60 0.07
CA LEU A 350 26.49 7.22 1.40
C LEU A 350 26.55 8.76 1.43
N TYR A 351 26.83 9.41 0.29
CA TYR A 351 26.55 10.84 0.05
C TYR A 351 25.47 11.07 -1.02
N SER A 352 24.65 10.06 -1.33
CA SER A 352 23.22 10.31 -1.44
C SER A 352 22.73 10.56 -0.01
N GLY A 353 22.48 11.83 0.31
CA GLY A 353 22.20 12.26 1.68
C GLY A 353 20.82 11.80 2.12
N LEU A 354 20.45 12.17 3.35
CA LEU A 354 19.24 11.68 4.03
C LEU A 354 18.00 11.80 3.13
N TYR A 355 17.81 12.91 2.41
CA TYR A 355 16.66 13.04 1.49
C TYR A 355 16.74 12.06 0.31
N ARG A 356 17.86 11.98 -0.41
CA ARG A 356 18.00 11.04 -1.54
C ARG A 356 17.93 9.58 -1.10
N GLY A 357 18.67 9.18 -0.06
CA GLY A 357 18.64 7.80 0.47
C GLY A 357 17.24 7.37 0.93
N ASN A 358 16.50 8.28 1.58
CA ASN A 358 15.12 8.04 2.00
C ASN A 358 14.18 7.85 0.80
N VAL A 359 14.28 8.69 -0.24
CA VAL A 359 13.51 8.53 -1.49
C VAL A 359 13.90 7.24 -2.23
N GLU A 360 15.20 6.92 -2.31
CA GLU A 360 15.71 5.76 -3.05
C GLU A 360 15.36 4.42 -2.39
N LYS A 361 15.40 4.33 -1.06
CA LYS A 361 14.94 3.12 -0.33
C LYS A 361 13.48 2.82 -0.64
N ASN A 362 12.65 3.84 -0.71
CA ASN A 362 11.19 3.72 -0.85
C ASN A 362 10.67 3.70 -2.29
N LYS A 363 11.53 3.80 -3.32
CA LYS A 363 11.09 3.83 -4.73
C LYS A 363 10.47 2.51 -5.23
N TYR A 364 10.62 1.42 -4.46
CA TYR A 364 10.03 0.10 -4.75
C TYR A 364 9.12 -0.43 -3.62
N GLU A 365 8.95 0.31 -2.52
CA GLU A 365 8.08 -0.11 -1.42
C GLU A 365 6.66 0.42 -1.63
N SER A 366 5.63 -0.41 -1.52
CA SER A 366 4.23 0.01 -1.71
C SER A 366 3.82 0.98 -0.59
N LEU A 367 3.82 2.30 -0.82
CA LEU A 367 3.53 3.29 0.23
C LEU A 367 2.13 3.91 0.16
N GLY A 368 1.45 4.03 1.30
CA GLY A 368 0.14 4.67 1.45
C GLY A 368 -0.88 3.77 2.14
N VAL A 369 -2.16 4.04 1.91
CA VAL A 369 -3.29 3.36 2.57
C VAL A 369 -4.14 2.63 1.54
N TYR A 370 -4.45 1.36 1.83
CA TYR A 370 -5.14 0.44 0.92
C TYR A 370 -6.34 -0.22 1.60
N PHE A 371 -7.42 -0.44 0.86
CA PHE A 371 -8.44 -1.40 1.22
C PHE A 371 -7.99 -2.81 0.83
N THR A 372 -8.22 -3.77 1.71
CA THR A 372 -8.08 -5.20 1.46
C THR A 372 -9.27 -5.95 2.06
N ASN A 373 -9.49 -7.21 1.68
CA ASN A 373 -10.55 -8.06 2.24
C ASN A 373 -11.98 -7.49 2.17
N VAL A 374 -12.27 -6.51 1.30
CA VAL A 374 -13.59 -5.85 1.24
C VAL A 374 -14.67 -6.84 0.83
N ARG A 375 -15.59 -7.13 1.76
CA ARG A 375 -16.71 -8.06 1.57
C ARG A 375 -17.88 -7.74 2.49
N ALA A 376 -19.06 -8.21 2.11
CA ALA A 376 -20.16 -8.31 3.04
C ALA A 376 -19.85 -9.33 4.16
N SER A 377 -20.47 -9.16 5.34
CA SER A 377 -20.40 -10.18 6.41
C SER A 377 -21.06 -11.50 5.96
N GLU A 378 -22.14 -11.41 5.18
CA GLU A 378 -22.96 -12.54 4.73
C GLU A 378 -23.14 -12.52 3.20
N PRO A 379 -23.35 -13.68 2.54
CA PRO A 379 -23.46 -13.76 1.08
C PRO A 379 -24.78 -13.18 0.54
N ARG A 380 -25.78 -13.02 1.41
CA ARG A 380 -27.10 -12.44 1.18
C ARG A 380 -27.56 -11.81 2.49
N PHE A 381 -28.49 -10.87 2.38
CA PHE A 381 -29.22 -10.31 3.53
C PHE A 381 -30.72 -10.25 3.21
N TYR A 382 -31.51 -9.94 4.21
CA TYR A 382 -32.93 -9.65 4.13
C TYR A 382 -33.23 -8.16 4.32
N THR A 383 -34.31 -7.67 3.71
CA THR A 383 -34.77 -6.27 3.85
C THR A 383 -35.09 -5.84 5.28
N ASP A 384 -35.24 -6.79 6.22
CA ASP A 384 -35.48 -6.50 7.63
C ASP A 384 -34.28 -6.83 8.53
N GLU A 385 -33.07 -7.04 8.00
CA GLU A 385 -31.87 -7.22 8.84
C GLU A 385 -30.79 -6.18 8.51
N PRO A 386 -29.88 -5.86 9.45
CA PRO A 386 -28.85 -4.87 9.22
C PRO A 386 -27.81 -5.41 8.24
N VAL A 387 -27.50 -4.64 7.20
CA VAL A 387 -26.53 -5.04 6.18
C VAL A 387 -25.14 -4.57 6.57
N THR A 388 -24.30 -5.50 7.00
CA THR A 388 -22.89 -5.22 7.36
C THR A 388 -21.95 -5.52 6.19
N VAL A 389 -21.11 -4.53 5.88
CA VAL A 389 -19.94 -4.68 5.01
C VAL A 389 -18.68 -4.36 5.81
N TRP A 390 -17.62 -5.12 5.59
CA TRP A 390 -16.33 -4.89 6.21
C TRP A 390 -15.16 -5.00 5.23
N GLY A 391 -14.00 -4.55 5.66
CA GLY A 391 -12.71 -4.75 5.00
C GLY A 391 -11.57 -4.42 5.96
N THR A 392 -10.33 -4.57 5.52
CA THR A 392 -9.14 -4.24 6.31
C THR A 392 -8.41 -3.07 5.64
N ILE A 393 -8.31 -1.94 6.34
CA ILE A 393 -7.46 -0.81 5.95
C ILE A 393 -6.02 -1.12 6.38
N ARG A 394 -5.13 -1.29 5.41
CA ARG A 394 -3.69 -1.51 5.65
C ARG A 394 -2.92 -0.24 5.33
N SER A 395 -2.08 0.21 6.25
CA SER A 395 -1.24 1.40 6.07
C SER A 395 0.23 1.01 5.99
N LYS A 396 0.90 1.45 4.93
CA LYS A 396 2.35 1.44 4.84
C LYS A 396 2.84 2.84 4.53
N THR A 397 2.88 3.69 5.54
CA THR A 397 3.54 4.99 5.44
C THR A 397 5.05 4.84 5.54
N TYR A 398 5.79 5.88 5.16
CA TYR A 398 7.25 5.87 5.28
C TYR A 398 7.75 6.48 6.61
N GLN A 399 7.17 7.60 7.06
CA GLN A 399 7.66 8.38 8.20
C GLN A 399 6.54 8.83 9.14
N ASP A 400 5.46 9.37 8.56
CA ASP A 400 4.31 9.91 9.28
C ASP A 400 3.23 8.85 9.55
N HIS A 401 2.44 8.99 10.62
CA HIS A 401 1.13 8.35 10.70
C HIS A 401 0.18 8.97 9.66
N VAL A 402 -0.89 8.26 9.29
CA VAL A 402 -1.91 8.80 8.39
C VAL A 402 -3.26 8.84 9.09
N ILE A 403 -3.88 10.02 9.11
CA ILE A 403 -5.22 10.22 9.64
C ILE A 403 -6.23 9.86 8.54
N VAL A 404 -6.98 8.79 8.76
CA VAL A 404 -8.00 8.25 7.85
C VAL A 404 -9.38 8.76 8.27
N ASN A 405 -10.12 9.27 7.30
CA ASN A 405 -11.52 9.68 7.39
C ASN A 405 -12.34 8.69 6.55
N PHE A 406 -12.64 7.54 7.14
CA PHE A 406 -13.40 6.45 6.55
C PHE A 406 -14.91 6.72 6.57
N LYS A 407 -15.61 6.31 5.51
CA LYS A 407 -17.06 6.45 5.31
C LYS A 407 -17.56 5.30 4.44
N CYS A 408 -18.83 4.92 4.59
CA CYS A 408 -19.50 4.03 3.64
C CYS A 408 -20.83 4.59 3.21
N PHE A 409 -21.24 4.30 1.98
CA PHE A 409 -22.55 4.65 1.46
C PHE A 409 -23.06 3.66 0.41
N LYS A 410 -24.38 3.49 0.37
CA LYS A 410 -25.11 2.89 -0.76
C LYS A 410 -25.00 3.82 -1.95
N SER A 411 -24.56 3.29 -3.09
CA SER A 411 -24.64 3.97 -4.38
C SER A 411 -26.02 3.70 -4.99
N GLY A 412 -26.90 4.71 -4.96
CA GLY A 412 -28.19 4.71 -5.68
C GLY A 412 -28.19 5.70 -6.85
N ASN A 413 -29.28 5.72 -7.62
CA ASN A 413 -29.42 6.44 -8.91
C ASN A 413 -29.21 7.98 -8.89
N ASP A 414 -28.91 8.58 -7.72
CA ASP A 414 -28.52 10.00 -7.55
C ASP A 414 -28.11 10.28 -6.08
N LYS A 415 -28.59 9.45 -5.14
CA LYS A 415 -28.39 9.65 -3.69
C LYS A 415 -27.37 8.66 -3.13
N ARG A 416 -26.39 9.17 -2.38
CA ARG A 416 -25.48 8.39 -1.50
C ARG A 416 -26.12 8.29 -0.10
N THR A 417 -26.70 7.14 0.25
CA THR A 417 -27.19 6.89 1.63
C THR A 417 -26.02 6.43 2.50
N LEU A 418 -25.67 7.17 3.56
CA LEU A 418 -24.57 6.83 4.45
C LEU A 418 -24.90 5.63 5.37
N ALA A 419 -23.87 4.85 5.74
CA ALA A 419 -23.99 3.84 6.80
C ALA A 419 -24.30 4.51 8.15
N LYS A 420 -25.16 3.87 8.97
CA LYS A 420 -25.61 4.42 10.26
C LYS A 420 -24.62 4.15 11.39
N LYS A 421 -23.99 2.98 11.37
CA LYS A 421 -22.86 2.60 12.22
C LYS A 421 -21.65 2.37 11.32
N PHE A 422 -20.50 2.82 11.78
CA PHE A 422 -19.21 2.42 11.23
C PHE A 422 -18.18 2.36 12.36
N GLU A 423 -17.25 1.41 12.25
CA GLU A 423 -16.14 1.22 13.17
C GLU A 423 -14.82 1.08 12.39
N PRO A 424 -13.69 1.58 12.91
CA PRO A 424 -13.58 2.47 14.07
C PRO A 424 -14.23 3.85 13.79
N LYS A 425 -14.40 4.66 14.84
CA LYS A 425 -15.01 5.99 14.71
C LYS A 425 -14.04 6.96 14.02
N ASN A 426 -14.59 7.85 13.20
CA ASN A 426 -13.82 8.68 12.28
C ASN A 426 -13.64 10.13 12.76
N PRO A 427 -12.49 10.76 12.44
CA PRO A 427 -11.30 10.15 11.82
C PRO A 427 -10.47 9.32 12.83
N PHE A 428 -9.57 8.46 12.34
CA PHE A 428 -8.64 7.68 13.16
C PHE A 428 -7.22 7.67 12.57
N PRO A 429 -6.15 7.61 13.40
CA PRO A 429 -4.80 7.39 12.91
C PRO A 429 -4.61 5.93 12.48
N VAL A 430 -3.76 5.73 11.47
CA VAL A 430 -3.16 4.43 11.16
C VAL A 430 -1.65 4.60 11.03
N PHE A 431 -0.90 3.81 11.78
CA PHE A 431 0.56 3.86 11.88
C PHE A 431 1.25 2.99 10.80
N GLN A 432 2.58 3.02 10.78
CA GLN A 432 3.38 2.29 9.79
C GLN A 432 3.27 0.77 9.98
N LEU A 433 2.86 0.05 8.93
CA LEU A 433 2.60 -1.40 8.91
C LEU A 433 1.43 -1.85 9.80
N GLU A 434 0.55 -0.92 10.20
CA GLU A 434 -0.65 -1.23 10.95
C GLU A 434 -1.82 -1.61 10.03
N GLU A 435 -2.66 -2.53 10.52
CA GLU A 435 -3.86 -3.01 9.86
C GLU A 435 -5.05 -2.76 10.79
N ASN A 436 -6.01 -1.97 10.32
CA ASN A 436 -7.25 -1.69 11.05
C ASN A 436 -8.41 -2.29 10.25
N ASP A 437 -9.11 -3.25 10.84
CA ASP A 437 -10.39 -3.71 10.30
C ASP A 437 -11.43 -2.59 10.41
N VAL A 438 -12.23 -2.45 9.36
CA VAL A 438 -13.27 -1.42 9.24
C VAL A 438 -14.62 -2.06 8.93
N GLU A 439 -15.64 -1.69 9.68
CA GLU A 439 -17.02 -2.19 9.55
C GLU A 439 -17.95 -1.01 9.20
N CYS A 440 -18.96 -1.28 8.39
CA CYS A 440 -20.08 -0.38 8.09
C CYS A 440 -21.40 -1.13 8.09
N THR A 441 -22.29 -0.74 9.00
CA THR A 441 -23.64 -1.28 9.14
C THR A 441 -24.67 -0.30 8.57
N PHE A 442 -25.48 -0.79 7.64
CA PHE A 442 -26.71 -0.14 7.21
C PHE A 442 -27.88 -0.75 7.99
N ASP A 443 -28.83 0.08 8.43
CA ASP A 443 -30.08 -0.40 9.04
C ASP A 443 -31.00 -1.03 7.98
N LYS A 444 -32.23 -1.39 8.39
CA LYS A 444 -33.33 -1.96 7.59
C LYS A 444 -33.89 -1.01 6.49
N GLU A 445 -32.99 -0.33 5.77
CA GLU A 445 -33.24 0.72 4.77
C GLU A 445 -32.65 0.37 3.38
N LEU A 446 -32.11 -0.84 3.20
CA LEU A 446 -31.70 -1.34 1.89
C LEU A 446 -32.87 -2.09 1.23
N ASP A 447 -33.38 -1.52 0.14
CA ASP A 447 -34.36 -2.15 -0.74
C ASP A 447 -33.86 -3.52 -1.25
N ALA A 448 -34.78 -4.45 -1.50
CA ALA A 448 -34.47 -5.73 -2.12
C ALA A 448 -33.83 -5.54 -3.51
N GLY A 449 -32.88 -6.40 -3.85
CA GLY A 449 -32.07 -6.35 -5.07
C GLY A 449 -30.56 -6.28 -4.79
N ILE A 450 -29.79 -6.01 -5.85
CA ILE A 450 -28.33 -5.89 -5.76
C ILE A 450 -27.96 -4.45 -5.41
N ASN A 451 -27.59 -4.23 -4.15
CA ASN A 451 -27.14 -2.95 -3.63
C ASN A 451 -25.62 -2.82 -3.84
N THR A 452 -25.14 -1.69 -4.38
CA THR A 452 -23.69 -1.42 -4.45
C THR A 452 -23.28 -0.55 -3.27
N ILE A 453 -22.46 -1.09 -2.37
CA ILE A 453 -21.92 -0.39 -1.21
C ILE A 453 -20.50 0.05 -1.53
N ILE A 454 -20.20 1.33 -1.33
CA ILE A 454 -18.87 1.90 -1.55
C ILE A 454 -18.24 2.22 -0.20
N LEU A 455 -17.08 1.62 0.05
CA LEU A 455 -16.17 1.96 1.13
C LEU A 455 -15.29 3.11 0.63
N SER A 456 -15.10 4.13 1.46
CA SER A 456 -14.37 5.35 1.10
C SER A 456 -13.42 5.74 2.22
N ALA A 457 -12.14 5.95 1.91
CA ALA A 457 -11.13 6.40 2.86
C ALA A 457 -10.44 7.66 2.31
N GLU A 458 -10.72 8.80 2.94
CA GLU A 458 -10.05 10.07 2.67
C GLU A 458 -8.88 10.25 3.65
N TYR A 459 -7.67 10.51 3.15
CA TYR A 459 -6.48 10.61 4.00
C TYR A 459 -5.41 11.56 3.42
N ASN A 460 -4.59 12.18 4.28
CA ASN A 460 -3.46 12.98 3.82
C ASN A 460 -2.25 12.08 3.51
N PHE A 461 -1.50 12.39 2.45
CA PHE A 461 -0.27 11.67 2.11
C PHE A 461 0.78 12.61 1.47
N ASN A 462 2.07 12.29 1.68
CA ASN A 462 3.21 13.00 1.15
C ASN A 462 4.03 12.17 0.14
N THR A 463 4.10 12.62 -1.12
CA THR A 463 5.09 12.11 -2.08
C THR A 463 6.30 13.06 -2.12
N ASN A 464 7.51 12.50 -1.99
CA ASN A 464 8.78 13.20 -2.15
C ASN A 464 9.45 12.72 -3.45
N ALA A 465 10.11 13.63 -4.17
CA ALA A 465 10.77 13.35 -5.44
C ALA A 465 12.01 14.22 -5.68
N TYR A 466 12.91 13.76 -6.55
CA TYR A 466 13.99 14.59 -7.09
C TYR A 466 14.32 14.23 -8.55
N GLN A 467 14.90 15.18 -9.28
CA GLN A 467 15.53 14.95 -10.57
C GLN A 467 16.94 15.57 -10.56
N LYS A 468 17.91 14.84 -11.09
CA LYS A 468 19.29 15.30 -11.30
C LYS A 468 19.37 16.15 -12.57
N ALA A 469 20.16 17.22 -12.56
CA ALA A 469 20.50 18.00 -13.75
C ALA A 469 21.97 18.45 -13.69
N TYR A 470 22.59 18.60 -14.87
CA TYR A 470 23.97 19.02 -15.01
C TYR A 470 24.03 20.48 -15.44
N PHE A 471 24.87 21.28 -14.80
CA PHE A 471 24.97 22.72 -15.04
C PHE A 471 26.34 23.04 -15.64
N ILE A 472 26.35 23.78 -16.76
CA ILE A 472 27.56 24.10 -17.52
C ILE A 472 27.54 25.58 -17.91
N ASP A 473 28.69 26.24 -18.03
CA ASP A 473 28.73 27.58 -18.62
C ASP A 473 28.14 27.57 -20.06
N ARG A 474 27.29 28.55 -20.37
CA ARG A 474 26.55 28.62 -21.63
C ARG A 474 27.45 28.79 -22.85
N ASP A 475 28.53 29.57 -22.74
CA ASP A 475 29.39 29.84 -23.88
C ASP A 475 30.43 28.73 -24.09
N ARG A 476 30.86 28.04 -23.03
CA ARG A 476 31.49 26.70 -23.13
C ARG A 476 30.56 25.69 -23.81
N ALA A 477 29.31 25.58 -23.38
CA ALA A 477 28.36 24.63 -23.98
C ALA A 477 28.13 24.93 -25.48
N ARG A 478 28.03 26.21 -25.85
CA ARG A 478 27.98 26.66 -27.25
C ARG A 478 29.25 26.34 -28.03
N ALA A 479 30.43 26.49 -27.43
CA ALA A 479 31.70 26.15 -28.08
C ALA A 479 31.76 24.64 -28.37
N MET A 480 31.49 23.80 -27.37
CA MET A 480 31.46 22.34 -27.52
C MET A 480 30.46 21.89 -28.60
N VAL A 481 29.24 22.46 -28.61
CA VAL A 481 28.24 22.15 -29.65
C VAL A 481 28.68 22.62 -31.05
N ARG A 482 29.40 23.75 -31.18
CA ARG A 482 30.00 24.17 -32.47
C ARG A 482 31.12 23.25 -32.93
N GLU A 483 31.85 22.65 -32.00
CA GLU A 483 32.90 21.65 -32.23
C GLU A 483 32.32 20.22 -32.42
N ASN A 484 30.99 20.08 -32.44
CA ASN A 484 30.26 18.81 -32.52
C ASN A 484 30.57 17.82 -31.38
N LEU A 485 30.84 18.36 -30.18
CA LEU A 485 31.07 17.61 -28.94
C LEU A 485 29.82 17.65 -28.05
N ASP A 486 29.36 16.49 -27.58
CA ASP A 486 28.33 16.38 -26.53
C ASP A 486 28.99 16.63 -25.16
N PRO A 487 28.65 17.69 -24.41
CA PRO A 487 29.27 17.96 -23.11
C PRO A 487 29.10 16.81 -22.10
N LEU A 488 28.04 16.02 -22.21
CA LEU A 488 27.84 14.86 -21.34
C LEU A 488 28.72 13.67 -21.73
N VAL A 489 29.18 13.56 -23.00
CA VAL A 489 30.26 12.62 -23.39
C VAL A 489 31.58 13.06 -22.77
N GLU A 490 31.99 14.31 -23.03
CA GLU A 490 33.33 14.79 -22.71
C GLU A 490 33.61 14.83 -21.20
N PHE A 491 32.59 15.10 -20.38
CA PHE A 491 32.70 15.01 -18.92
C PHE A 491 32.42 13.60 -18.35
N GLY A 492 32.34 12.57 -19.20
CA GLY A 492 32.21 11.16 -18.78
C GLY A 492 30.85 10.80 -18.17
N ILE A 493 29.81 11.60 -18.41
CA ILE A 493 28.50 11.47 -17.78
C ILE A 493 27.70 10.36 -18.47
N LYS A 494 27.56 9.23 -17.77
CA LYS A 494 26.83 8.04 -18.25
C LYS A 494 25.31 8.22 -18.25
N ASP A 495 24.78 8.90 -17.24
CA ASP A 495 23.34 9.17 -17.09
C ASP A 495 22.94 10.46 -17.81
N ARG A 496 22.80 10.41 -19.13
CA ARG A 496 22.50 11.61 -19.96
C ARG A 496 21.02 11.99 -20.01
N GLY A 497 20.15 11.11 -19.52
CA GLY A 497 18.70 11.31 -19.47
C GLY A 497 18.14 11.06 -18.07
N PRO A 498 18.61 11.82 -17.05
CA PRO A 498 18.27 11.59 -15.65
C PRO A 498 16.76 11.72 -15.46
N LYS A 499 16.12 10.60 -15.09
CA LYS A 499 14.68 10.55 -14.81
C LYS A 499 14.39 11.04 -13.39
N PRO A 500 13.19 11.57 -13.12
CA PRO A 500 12.74 11.78 -11.75
C PRO A 500 12.72 10.46 -10.98
N VAL A 501 13.12 10.51 -9.72
CA VAL A 501 13.00 9.42 -8.74
C VAL A 501 12.08 9.92 -7.63
N PHE A 502 11.11 9.11 -7.23
CA PHE A 502 10.07 9.48 -6.27
C PHE A 502 9.77 8.34 -5.29
N THR A 503 9.26 8.70 -4.11
CA THR A 503 8.68 7.74 -3.16
C THR A 503 7.45 7.09 -3.79
N ASN A 504 7.28 5.79 -3.61
CA ASN A 504 6.29 4.99 -4.32
C ASN A 504 4.88 5.05 -3.68
N GLY A 505 4.38 6.29 -3.50
CA GLY A 505 3.04 6.61 -3.00
C GLY A 505 1.93 6.57 -4.07
N PRO A 506 0.67 6.91 -3.74
CA PRO A 506 -0.44 6.90 -4.70
C PRO A 506 -0.31 7.91 -5.84
N VAL A 507 0.31 9.07 -5.58
CA VAL A 507 0.58 10.08 -6.62
C VAL A 507 2.01 9.98 -7.09
N GLU A 508 2.16 9.95 -8.41
CA GLU A 508 3.43 10.11 -9.10
C GLU A 508 3.76 11.57 -9.32
N ILE A 509 5.00 11.94 -9.00
CA ILE A 509 5.55 13.28 -9.29
C ILE A 509 6.51 13.13 -10.46
N GLY A 510 6.02 13.42 -11.66
CA GLY A 510 6.90 13.68 -12.80
C GLY A 510 7.60 15.02 -12.60
N ILE A 511 8.93 15.03 -12.73
CA ILE A 511 9.73 16.25 -12.84
C ILE A 511 10.40 16.21 -14.21
N ASN A 512 10.39 17.35 -14.90
CA ASN A 512 11.05 17.55 -16.17
C ASN A 512 11.82 18.88 -16.14
N VAL A 513 13.13 18.75 -15.94
CA VAL A 513 14.17 19.76 -16.14
C VAL A 513 15.07 19.28 -17.29
N PRO A 514 15.59 20.19 -18.15
CA PRO A 514 16.59 19.82 -19.15
C PRO A 514 17.80 19.10 -18.52
N PRO A 515 18.25 17.95 -19.04
CA PRO A 515 19.42 17.23 -18.51
C PRO A 515 20.67 18.08 -18.38
N LEU A 516 20.90 18.97 -19.35
CA LEU A 516 21.99 19.95 -19.35
C LEU A 516 21.40 21.37 -19.30
N VAL A 517 21.74 22.12 -18.27
CA VAL A 517 21.31 23.49 -18.02
C VAL A 517 22.50 24.42 -18.25
N SER A 518 22.43 25.22 -19.31
CA SER A 518 23.43 26.27 -19.59
C SER A 518 23.24 27.45 -18.64
N VAL A 519 24.27 27.77 -17.85
CA VAL A 519 24.37 28.89 -16.88
C VAL A 519 24.83 30.17 -17.58
N SER A 520 24.19 31.30 -17.31
CA SER A 520 24.46 32.59 -17.97
C SER A 520 23.85 33.75 -17.20
N ARG A 521 24.35 34.98 -17.40
CA ARG A 521 23.71 36.19 -16.87
C ARG A 521 22.55 36.68 -17.77
N ASP A 522 22.65 36.44 -19.09
CA ASP A 522 21.80 37.12 -20.09
C ASP A 522 20.84 36.15 -20.81
N TYR A 523 19.83 35.65 -20.10
CA TYR A 523 18.85 34.72 -20.66
C TYR A 523 17.85 35.40 -21.62
N ILE A 524 17.94 35.06 -22.91
CA ILE A 524 16.89 35.33 -23.90
C ILE A 524 15.65 34.47 -23.60
N VAL A 525 15.87 33.20 -23.23
CA VAL A 525 14.86 32.27 -22.75
C VAL A 525 15.42 31.61 -21.50
N ARG A 526 14.78 31.82 -20.34
CA ARG A 526 15.11 31.15 -19.08
C ARG A 526 14.74 29.66 -19.16
N PRO A 527 15.56 28.74 -18.61
CA PRO A 527 15.22 27.33 -18.51
C PRO A 527 13.96 27.12 -17.65
N THR A 528 13.28 25.99 -17.85
CA THR A 528 12.02 25.66 -17.17
C THR A 528 12.13 24.38 -16.36
N ILE A 529 11.55 24.37 -15.16
CA ILE A 529 11.13 23.16 -14.45
C ILE A 529 9.65 22.95 -14.68
N SER A 530 9.27 21.73 -15.06
CA SER A 530 7.89 21.27 -15.13
C SER A 530 7.67 20.15 -14.13
N VAL A 531 6.64 20.27 -13.31
CA VAL A 531 6.22 19.28 -12.31
C VAL A 531 4.82 18.81 -12.64
N SER A 532 4.61 17.52 -12.84
CA SER A 532 3.30 16.91 -13.07
C SER A 532 2.92 16.00 -11.92
N LEU A 533 1.78 16.28 -11.28
CA LEU A 533 1.13 15.35 -10.35
C LEU A 533 0.16 14.49 -11.13
N SER A 534 0.37 13.17 -11.15
CA SER A 534 -0.49 12.20 -11.84
C SER A 534 -0.82 11.03 -10.92
N ASN A 535 -2.04 10.53 -10.98
CA ASN A 535 -2.43 9.37 -10.19
C ASN A 535 -1.73 8.10 -10.72
N ARG A 536 -0.96 7.39 -9.89
CA ARG A 536 -0.31 6.15 -10.33
C ARG A 536 -1.35 5.05 -10.39
N LYS A 537 -1.46 4.32 -11.51
CA LYS A 537 -2.45 3.23 -11.64
C LYS A 537 -1.98 1.91 -11.03
N GLU A 538 -0.68 1.63 -11.12
CA GLU A 538 -0.08 0.34 -10.82
C GLU A 538 1.23 0.53 -10.07
N ILE A 539 1.43 -0.22 -8.98
CA ILE A 539 2.69 -0.26 -8.26
C ILE A 539 3.53 -1.41 -8.81
N GLN A 540 4.79 -1.15 -9.15
CA GLN A 540 5.74 -2.18 -9.58
C GLN A 540 6.91 -2.29 -8.60
N ASP A 541 7.39 -3.51 -8.37
CA ASP A 541 8.64 -3.75 -7.64
C ASP A 541 9.89 -3.47 -8.52
N LYS A 542 11.07 -3.67 -7.94
CA LYS A 542 12.37 -3.56 -8.64
C LYS A 542 12.49 -4.45 -9.88
N ASP A 543 11.74 -5.56 -9.90
CA ASP A 543 11.73 -6.59 -10.95
C ASP A 543 10.54 -6.38 -11.94
N LYS A 544 9.87 -5.21 -11.83
CA LYS A 544 8.69 -4.77 -12.61
C LYS A 544 7.41 -5.60 -12.41
N ARG A 545 7.32 -6.37 -11.34
CA ARG A 545 6.13 -7.15 -11.00
C ARG A 545 5.08 -6.25 -10.36
N LEU A 546 3.83 -6.41 -10.76
CA LEU A 546 2.70 -5.68 -10.18
C LEU A 546 2.52 -6.08 -8.71
N ILE A 547 2.75 -5.14 -7.79
CA ILE A 547 2.49 -5.34 -6.34
C ILE A 547 1.00 -5.11 -6.04
N SER A 548 0.45 -4.01 -6.54
CA SER A 548 -0.94 -3.62 -6.33
C SER A 548 -1.40 -2.59 -7.39
N LYS A 549 -2.69 -2.28 -7.39
CA LYS A 549 -3.29 -1.19 -8.15
C LYS A 549 -3.86 -0.14 -7.19
N TRP A 550 -3.88 1.12 -7.62
CA TRP A 550 -4.49 2.20 -6.84
C TRP A 550 -5.92 2.48 -7.30
N GLU A 551 -6.84 2.49 -6.35
CA GLU A 551 -8.28 2.64 -6.58
C GLU A 551 -8.78 3.92 -5.88
N GLY A 552 -8.43 5.07 -6.44
CA GLY A 552 -8.73 6.37 -5.84
C GLY A 552 -8.32 7.55 -6.72
N LYS A 553 -8.30 8.75 -6.14
CA LYS A 553 -7.95 10.01 -6.81
C LYS A 553 -7.43 11.08 -5.85
N ILE A 554 -6.76 12.10 -6.37
CA ILE A 554 -6.33 13.26 -5.57
C ILE A 554 -7.55 14.15 -5.29
N LYS A 555 -8.07 14.11 -4.06
CA LYS A 555 -9.25 14.90 -3.65
C LYS A 555 -8.95 16.39 -3.58
N ASN A 556 -7.78 16.77 -3.07
CA ASN A 556 -7.22 18.12 -3.20
C ASN A 556 -5.71 18.11 -2.93
N ILE A 557 -4.98 19.04 -3.56
CA ILE A 557 -3.61 19.37 -3.15
C ILE A 557 -3.69 20.14 -1.81
N VAL A 558 -2.75 19.87 -0.89
CA VAL A 558 -2.59 20.60 0.38
C VAL A 558 -1.31 21.45 0.33
N GLU A 559 -0.23 20.89 -0.20
CA GLU A 559 1.07 21.54 -0.34
C GLU A 559 1.75 21.04 -1.63
N LEU A 560 2.38 21.93 -2.38
CA LEU A 560 3.28 21.54 -3.48
C LEU A 560 4.50 22.46 -3.44
N VAL A 561 5.63 21.91 -3.01
CA VAL A 561 6.91 22.62 -2.91
C VAL A 561 7.82 22.20 -4.04
N ILE A 562 8.33 23.18 -4.79
CA ILE A 562 9.49 23.03 -5.66
C ILE A 562 10.69 23.57 -4.89
N LEU A 563 11.77 22.79 -4.79
CA LEU A 563 13.04 23.25 -4.25
C LEU A 563 14.09 23.22 -5.36
N THR A 564 14.63 24.40 -5.67
CA THR A 564 15.76 24.55 -6.57
C THR A 564 17.07 24.48 -5.78
N PRO A 565 18.15 23.96 -6.38
CA PRO A 565 19.44 23.89 -5.72
C PRO A 565 20.00 25.30 -5.44
N PRO A 566 21.04 25.41 -4.58
CA PRO A 566 21.68 26.69 -4.32
C PRO A 566 22.13 27.43 -5.58
N ASN A 567 22.10 28.76 -5.51
CA ASN A 567 22.41 29.66 -6.62
C ASN A 567 21.51 29.45 -7.86
N VAL A 568 20.34 28.80 -7.70
CA VAL A 568 19.27 28.74 -8.70
C VAL A 568 17.99 29.30 -8.11
N ILE A 569 17.38 30.28 -8.77
CA ILE A 569 16.22 31.03 -8.26
C ILE A 569 15.02 30.99 -9.22
N ILE A 570 13.81 31.23 -8.70
CA ILE A 570 12.61 31.50 -9.51
C ILE A 570 12.31 33.00 -9.39
N PRO A 571 12.75 33.83 -10.37
CA PRO A 571 12.76 35.29 -10.23
C PRO A 571 11.34 35.88 -10.32
N ASN A 572 11.10 36.98 -9.60
CA ASN A 572 9.89 37.81 -9.68
C ASN A 572 8.58 37.12 -9.23
N LEU A 573 8.63 36.15 -8.30
CA LEU A 573 7.42 35.57 -7.71
C LEU A 573 6.58 36.59 -6.92
N GLN A 574 7.23 37.55 -6.26
CA GLN A 574 6.56 38.59 -5.47
C GLN A 574 5.74 39.56 -6.37
N ASP A 575 6.11 39.69 -7.65
CA ASP A 575 5.39 40.48 -8.66
C ASP A 575 4.13 39.77 -9.21
N CYS A 576 3.86 38.52 -8.81
CA CYS A 576 2.69 37.74 -9.27
C CYS A 576 1.38 38.18 -8.62
N THR A 577 0.96 39.40 -8.94
CA THR A 577 -0.43 39.85 -8.83
C THR A 577 -1.33 39.04 -9.77
N LYS A 578 -2.62 39.00 -9.48
CA LYS A 578 -3.63 38.38 -10.37
C LYS A 578 -3.55 38.93 -11.80
N GLU A 579 -3.33 40.24 -11.94
CA GLU A 579 -3.18 40.92 -13.23
C GLU A 579 -1.91 40.49 -13.99
N ASN A 580 -0.76 40.39 -13.33
CA ASN A 580 0.48 39.91 -13.96
C ASN A 580 0.41 38.42 -14.31
N PHE A 581 -0.36 37.63 -13.55
CA PHE A 581 -0.67 36.24 -13.86
C PHE A 581 -1.54 36.10 -15.12
N GLU A 582 -2.65 36.85 -15.20
CA GLU A 582 -3.54 36.89 -16.37
C GLU A 582 -2.83 37.42 -17.63
N LYS A 583 -1.85 38.32 -17.47
CA LYS A 583 -0.97 38.83 -18.54
C LYS A 583 0.22 37.91 -18.87
N GLY A 584 0.33 36.72 -18.26
CA GLY A 584 1.39 35.74 -18.53
C GLY A 584 2.80 36.20 -18.18
N LYS A 585 2.96 37.22 -17.32
CA LYS A 585 4.25 37.80 -16.93
C LYS A 585 4.97 37.03 -15.81
N CYS A 586 4.23 36.22 -15.05
CA CYS A 586 4.79 35.40 -13.98
C CYS A 586 5.87 34.41 -14.47
N PRO A 587 6.87 34.07 -13.65
CA PRO A 587 7.79 32.97 -13.94
C PRO A 587 7.07 31.62 -14.00
N CYS A 588 6.00 31.46 -13.21
CA CYS A 588 5.23 30.22 -13.06
C CYS A 588 3.84 30.31 -13.72
N ASN A 589 3.37 29.20 -14.28
CA ASN A 589 2.02 29.05 -14.84
C ASN A 589 0.91 28.92 -13.77
N ARG A 590 1.26 28.96 -12.48
CA ARG A 590 0.39 28.98 -11.29
C ARG A 590 1.02 29.88 -10.21
N PRO A 591 0.25 30.43 -9.26
CA PRO A 591 0.81 31.27 -8.20
C PRO A 591 1.67 30.44 -7.25
N PHE A 592 2.96 30.76 -7.16
CA PHE A 592 3.89 30.24 -6.15
C PHE A 592 4.36 31.40 -5.25
N LYS A 593 4.74 31.07 -4.02
CA LYS A 593 5.32 31.99 -3.03
C LYS A 593 6.61 31.39 -2.46
N ASP A 594 7.50 32.26 -2.00
CA ASP A 594 8.73 31.87 -1.31
C ASP A 594 8.39 31.01 -0.07
N TYR A 595 9.19 29.97 0.20
CA TYR A 595 8.87 28.96 1.20
C TYR A 595 10.13 28.39 1.85
N THR A 596 10.20 28.49 3.18
CA THR A 596 11.40 28.21 3.98
C THR A 596 11.27 26.94 4.82
N VAL A 597 12.38 26.54 5.46
CA VAL A 597 12.39 25.47 6.48
C VAL A 597 11.36 25.74 7.59
N LYS A 598 11.20 27.00 8.01
CA LYS A 598 10.23 27.40 9.04
C LYS A 598 8.79 27.18 8.58
N ASP A 599 8.49 27.46 7.31
CA ASP A 599 7.16 27.26 6.75
C ASP A 599 6.84 25.76 6.66
N CYS A 600 7.82 24.94 6.25
CA CYS A 600 7.70 23.48 6.27
C CYS A 600 7.45 22.89 7.67
N ILE A 601 8.19 23.38 8.68
CA ILE A 601 7.99 23.05 10.10
C ILE A 601 6.59 23.47 10.57
N THR A 602 6.11 24.64 10.10
CA THR A 602 4.76 25.13 10.41
C THR A 602 3.69 24.23 9.77
N THR A 603 3.88 23.75 8.53
CA THR A 603 2.97 22.76 7.94
C THR A 603 2.92 21.48 8.79
N CYS A 604 4.05 20.95 9.28
CA CYS A 604 4.07 19.78 10.16
C CYS A 604 3.18 19.98 11.40
N ASP A 605 3.29 21.12 12.09
CA ASP A 605 2.45 21.42 13.25
C ASP A 605 0.96 21.54 12.88
N THR A 606 0.60 22.15 11.74
CA THR A 606 -0.82 22.23 11.32
C THR A 606 -1.42 20.88 10.90
N GLN A 607 -0.64 19.98 10.27
CA GLN A 607 -1.13 18.63 9.92
C GLN A 607 -1.27 17.72 11.15
N LEU A 608 -0.72 18.12 12.31
CA LEU A 608 -0.78 17.34 13.54
C LEU A 608 -2.07 17.55 14.34
N GLU A 609 -2.79 18.66 14.15
CA GLU A 609 -4.02 18.97 14.92
C GLU A 609 -5.10 17.86 14.82
N PRO A 610 -5.35 17.22 13.65
CA PRO A 610 -6.21 16.04 13.58
C PRO A 610 -5.70 14.87 14.45
N CYS A 611 -4.40 14.58 14.48
CA CYS A 611 -3.81 13.54 15.34
C CYS A 611 -4.04 13.86 16.82
N LYS A 612 -3.72 15.09 17.25
CA LYS A 612 -3.98 15.56 18.63
C LYS A 612 -5.45 15.44 19.01
N THR A 613 -6.36 15.74 18.07
CA THR A 613 -7.82 15.72 18.29
C THR A 613 -8.36 14.30 18.47
N VAL A 614 -7.86 13.33 17.71
CA VAL A 614 -8.27 11.92 17.90
C VAL A 614 -7.62 11.30 19.14
N CYS A 615 -6.32 11.50 19.30
CA CYS A 615 -5.55 10.87 20.38
C CYS A 615 -5.79 11.45 21.78
N GLN A 616 -6.73 12.39 21.99
CA GLN A 616 -6.95 13.07 23.29
C GLN A 616 -7.07 12.13 24.50
N LYS A 617 -7.54 10.90 24.30
CA LYS A 617 -7.80 9.90 25.35
C LYS A 617 -6.75 8.79 25.49
N ASP A 618 -5.77 8.72 24.59
CA ASP A 618 -4.81 7.62 24.51
C ASP A 618 -3.37 8.17 24.52
N GLU A 619 -2.59 7.83 25.55
CA GLU A 619 -1.22 8.29 25.71
C GLU A 619 -0.24 7.63 24.71
N GLY A 620 -0.48 6.39 24.27
CA GLY A 620 0.33 5.77 23.22
C GLY A 620 0.17 6.51 21.90
N CYS A 621 -1.09 6.77 21.54
CA CYS A 621 -1.51 7.57 20.39
C CYS A 621 -0.88 8.97 20.42
N LYS A 622 -0.95 9.69 21.56
CA LYS A 622 -0.29 11.01 21.73
C LYS A 622 1.22 10.96 21.53
N ASN A 623 1.89 9.96 22.12
CA ASN A 623 3.34 9.83 22.03
C ASN A 623 3.81 9.57 20.59
N GLU A 624 3.07 8.79 19.80
CA GLU A 624 3.43 8.57 18.39
C GLU A 624 2.99 9.74 17.48
N CYS A 625 1.94 10.51 17.80
CA CYS A 625 1.72 11.84 17.20
C CYS A 625 2.95 12.75 17.42
N ALA A 626 3.45 12.84 18.66
CA ALA A 626 4.57 13.71 19.02
C ALA A 626 5.85 13.31 18.25
N ARG A 627 6.23 12.03 18.28
CA ARG A 627 7.36 11.48 17.51
C ARG A 627 7.21 11.70 16.00
N THR A 628 5.99 11.57 15.47
CA THR A 628 5.73 11.87 14.05
C THR A 628 6.06 13.34 13.73
N ASN A 629 5.66 14.28 14.59
CA ASN A 629 5.97 15.69 14.39
C ASN A 629 7.49 15.96 14.43
N GLU A 630 8.21 15.30 15.33
CA GLU A 630 9.67 15.38 15.40
C GLU A 630 10.32 14.86 14.11
N ARG A 631 9.90 13.69 13.60
CA ARG A 631 10.33 13.17 12.28
C ARG A 631 10.01 14.16 11.16
N CYS A 632 8.77 14.62 11.05
CA CYS A 632 8.33 15.58 10.03
C CYS A 632 9.17 16.87 10.03
N LYS A 633 9.57 17.36 11.21
CA LYS A 633 10.45 18.53 11.38
C LYS A 633 11.89 18.22 11.01
N GLU A 634 12.41 17.04 11.36
CA GLU A 634 13.71 16.56 10.86
C GLU A 634 13.70 16.45 9.32
N ASP A 635 12.62 15.94 8.73
CA ASP A 635 12.42 15.83 7.29
C ASP A 635 12.28 17.17 6.59
N CYS A 636 11.79 18.21 7.26
CA CYS A 636 11.85 19.58 6.77
C CYS A 636 13.29 20.12 6.78
N ASN A 637 14.09 19.84 7.82
CA ASN A 637 15.50 20.20 7.82
C ASN A 637 16.28 19.44 6.73
N ASN A 638 16.05 18.14 6.58
CA ASN A 638 16.72 17.28 5.60
C ASN A 638 16.31 17.62 4.14
N LEU A 639 15.04 17.99 3.89
CA LEU A 639 14.55 18.41 2.57
C LEU A 639 15.32 19.61 2.00
N PHE A 640 15.66 20.59 2.84
CA PHE A 640 16.37 21.83 2.44
C PHE A 640 17.90 21.72 2.51
N LYS A 641 18.44 20.70 3.17
CA LYS A 641 19.88 20.52 3.40
C LYS A 641 20.61 20.19 2.10
N VAL A 642 21.63 20.98 1.78
CA VAL A 642 22.58 20.72 0.68
C VAL A 642 23.44 19.51 1.04
N GLU A 643 23.52 18.54 0.15
CA GLU A 643 24.27 17.31 0.39
C GLU A 643 25.73 17.46 -0.11
N PRO A 644 26.71 16.77 0.49
CA PRO A 644 28.11 16.91 0.09
C PRO A 644 28.34 16.57 -1.39
N GLY A 645 28.88 17.53 -2.14
CA GLY A 645 29.02 17.46 -3.60
C GLY A 645 27.91 18.19 -4.38
N GLU A 646 26.80 18.57 -3.74
CA GLU A 646 25.76 19.42 -4.34
C GLU A 646 26.06 20.93 -4.21
N GLY A 647 27.06 21.32 -3.43
CA GLY A 647 27.51 22.70 -3.23
C GLY A 647 28.22 22.92 -1.88
N PRO A 648 28.50 24.18 -1.49
CA PRO A 648 29.01 24.53 -0.16
C PRO A 648 28.05 24.11 0.97
N GLN A 649 28.55 23.37 1.96
CA GLN A 649 27.73 22.80 3.07
C GLN A 649 26.99 23.82 3.97
N LYS A 650 27.22 25.13 3.79
CA LYS A 650 26.52 26.20 4.52
C LYS A 650 25.28 26.71 3.78
N GLU A 651 25.12 26.36 2.52
CA GLU A 651 23.98 26.78 1.70
C GLU A 651 22.75 25.89 1.97
N VAL A 652 21.59 26.39 1.59
CA VAL A 652 20.30 25.70 1.66
C VAL A 652 19.61 25.77 0.31
N TYR A 653 18.72 24.82 0.04
CA TYR A 653 17.87 24.87 -1.15
C TYR A 653 16.91 26.06 -1.08
N ASN A 654 16.60 26.66 -2.24
CA ASN A 654 15.58 27.69 -2.34
C ASN A 654 14.21 27.01 -2.54
N GLY A 655 13.30 27.16 -1.59
CA GLY A 655 11.96 26.55 -1.63
C GLY A 655 10.89 27.52 -2.13
N TYR A 656 9.94 27.00 -2.91
CA TYR A 656 8.80 27.73 -3.44
C TYR A 656 7.54 26.87 -3.34
N ALA A 657 6.50 27.34 -2.65
CA ALA A 657 5.26 26.60 -2.46
C ALA A 657 4.12 27.16 -3.32
N LEU A 658 3.30 26.27 -3.88
CA LEU A 658 2.05 26.61 -4.56
C LEU A 658 1.10 27.34 -3.59
N ASP A 659 0.64 28.53 -3.95
CA ASP A 659 -0.25 29.32 -3.10
C ASP A 659 -1.71 28.85 -3.26
N VAL A 660 -2.03 27.72 -2.63
CA VAL A 660 -3.30 26.99 -2.76
C VAL A 660 -4.54 27.85 -2.45
N ASP A 661 -4.41 28.86 -1.60
CA ASP A 661 -5.49 29.79 -1.26
C ASP A 661 -5.82 30.78 -2.39
N ARG A 662 -4.83 31.13 -3.22
CA ARG A 662 -5.00 32.02 -4.39
C ARG A 662 -5.50 31.29 -5.65
N LEU A 663 -5.72 29.97 -5.59
CA LEU A 663 -6.27 29.21 -6.71
C LEU A 663 -7.76 29.56 -6.90
N VAL A 664 -8.02 30.57 -7.74
CA VAL A 664 -9.33 31.16 -8.05
C VAL A 664 -10.41 30.10 -8.32
N TYR A 665 -10.04 29.02 -9.00
CA TYR A 665 -10.90 27.87 -9.26
C TYR A 665 -10.55 26.72 -8.33
N LYS A 666 -11.02 26.77 -7.06
CA LYS A 666 -10.76 25.70 -6.07
C LYS A 666 -11.25 24.33 -6.54
N ASP A 667 -12.22 24.29 -7.46
CA ASP A 667 -12.75 23.04 -8.03
C ASP A 667 -11.87 22.45 -9.14
N GLU A 668 -11.03 23.23 -9.83
CA GLU A 668 -10.06 22.69 -10.81
C GLU A 668 -9.02 21.75 -10.16
N TYR A 669 -8.76 21.91 -8.85
CA TYR A 669 -7.75 21.17 -8.10
C TYR A 669 -8.37 20.15 -7.14
N LYS A 670 -9.69 19.93 -7.25
CA LYS A 670 -10.37 18.78 -6.68
C LYS A 670 -10.39 17.63 -7.67
N ASP A 671 -10.52 16.42 -7.15
CA ASP A 671 -10.81 15.19 -7.91
C ASP A 671 -9.95 15.01 -9.19
N ILE A 672 -8.63 15.09 -9.03
CA ILE A 672 -7.67 15.02 -10.14
C ILE A 672 -7.48 13.54 -10.55
N ASP A 673 -8.32 13.07 -11.48
CA ASP A 673 -8.28 11.70 -12.01
C ASP A 673 -7.19 11.46 -13.08
N ARG A 674 -6.72 12.53 -13.75
CA ARG A 674 -5.71 12.46 -14.82
C ARG A 674 -4.35 12.92 -14.31
N PHE A 675 -4.01 14.19 -14.55
CA PHE A 675 -2.80 14.85 -14.08
C PHE A 675 -2.99 16.37 -14.05
N LYS A 676 -2.14 17.08 -13.30
CA LYS A 676 -1.99 18.54 -13.33
C LYS A 676 -0.51 18.91 -13.44
N THR A 677 -0.20 19.88 -14.30
CA THR A 677 1.18 20.28 -14.59
C THR A 677 1.44 21.74 -14.23
N PHE A 678 2.47 21.93 -13.40
CA PHE A 678 2.96 23.20 -12.88
C PHE A 678 4.30 23.47 -13.54
N VAL A 679 4.46 24.64 -14.17
CA VAL A 679 5.65 24.98 -14.95
C VAL A 679 6.18 26.33 -14.48
N CYS A 680 7.46 26.37 -14.10
CA CYS A 680 8.16 27.58 -13.68
C CYS A 680 9.44 27.79 -14.48
N ARG A 681 9.67 29.02 -14.92
CA ARG A 681 10.98 29.49 -15.41
C ARG A 681 11.89 29.77 -14.22
N PHE A 682 13.11 29.27 -14.27
CA PHE A 682 14.13 29.51 -13.25
C PHE A 682 15.38 30.16 -13.87
N GLU A 683 16.22 30.75 -13.02
CA GLU A 683 17.44 31.43 -13.40
C GLU A 683 18.59 30.89 -12.52
N PRO A 684 19.54 30.13 -13.11
CA PRO A 684 20.74 29.72 -12.41
C PRO A 684 21.81 30.81 -12.54
N LEU A 685 22.27 31.29 -11.39
CA LEU A 685 23.32 32.29 -11.28
C LEU A 685 24.69 31.65 -11.60
N PRO A 686 25.72 32.41 -11.98
CA PRO A 686 27.07 31.89 -12.26
C PRO A 686 27.63 30.96 -11.17
N GLU A 687 27.31 31.26 -9.91
CA GLU A 687 27.72 30.54 -8.71
C GLU A 687 27.11 29.13 -8.63
N ALA A 688 26.13 28.79 -9.49
CA ALA A 688 25.64 27.42 -9.67
C ALA A 688 26.69 26.45 -10.27
N LEU A 689 27.84 26.95 -10.75
CA LEU A 689 28.97 26.17 -11.27
C LEU A 689 30.09 25.91 -10.23
N ASP A 690 29.99 26.42 -9.00
CA ASP A 690 31.08 26.44 -8.02
C ASP A 690 32.42 26.92 -8.66
N ASN A 691 33.46 26.07 -8.66
CA ASN A 691 34.74 26.28 -9.34
C ASN A 691 35.00 25.21 -10.43
N THR A 692 33.97 24.50 -10.90
CA THR A 692 34.13 23.38 -11.85
C THR A 692 33.55 23.71 -13.23
N PRO A 693 34.07 23.10 -14.33
CA PRO A 693 33.58 23.41 -15.69
C PRO A 693 32.15 22.93 -15.95
N ILE A 694 31.68 21.98 -15.11
CA ILE A 694 30.33 21.44 -15.03
C ILE A 694 30.05 21.08 -13.56
N THR A 695 28.83 21.25 -13.08
CA THR A 695 28.36 20.74 -11.76
C THR A 695 27.19 19.78 -11.93
N THR A 696 26.98 18.90 -10.94
CA THR A 696 25.73 18.15 -10.81
C THR A 696 24.93 18.77 -9.69
N ARG A 697 23.68 19.16 -9.95
CA ARG A 697 22.74 19.63 -8.93
C ARG A 697 21.45 18.81 -9.02
N TYR A 698 20.58 18.93 -8.03
CA TYR A 698 19.31 18.23 -7.98
C TYR A 698 18.19 19.25 -7.79
N PHE A 699 17.04 19.01 -8.42
CA PHE A 699 15.78 19.67 -8.09
C PHE A 699 14.97 18.71 -7.24
N ARG A 700 14.40 19.18 -6.12
CA ARG A 700 13.58 18.36 -5.22
C ARG A 700 12.14 18.87 -5.27
N VAL A 701 11.17 17.97 -5.13
CA VAL A 701 9.74 18.31 -5.09
C VAL A 701 9.07 17.52 -3.97
N ARG A 702 8.26 18.21 -3.16
CA ARG A 702 7.38 17.60 -2.15
C ARG A 702 5.94 17.96 -2.49
N ALA A 703 5.06 16.96 -2.56
CA ALA A 703 3.62 17.17 -2.68
C ALA A 703 2.92 16.52 -1.48
N ARG A 704 2.17 17.32 -0.71
CA ARG A 704 1.18 16.81 0.26
C ARG A 704 -0.21 17.00 -0.31
N TYR A 705 -1.06 15.99 -0.19
CA TYR A 705 -2.40 16.02 -0.76
C TYR A 705 -3.34 15.13 0.05
N ASN A 706 -4.63 15.46 0.00
CA ASN A 706 -5.68 14.57 0.46
C ASN A 706 -6.02 13.62 -0.69
N TYR A 707 -5.80 12.33 -0.47
CA TYR A 707 -6.17 11.26 -1.39
C TYR A 707 -7.52 10.66 -0.97
N LEU A 708 -8.34 10.32 -1.95
CA LEU A 708 -9.62 9.64 -1.76
C LEU A 708 -9.54 8.27 -2.39
N LEU A 709 -9.52 7.23 -1.55
CA LEU A 709 -9.64 5.83 -1.94
C LEU A 709 -11.13 5.45 -1.93
N GLU A 710 -11.65 4.84 -3.00
CA GLU A 710 -13.04 4.32 -3.05
C GLU A 710 -13.00 2.88 -3.61
N ASN A 711 -13.54 1.90 -2.87
CA ASN A 711 -13.65 0.50 -3.29
C ASN A 711 -15.09 0.01 -3.07
N SER A 712 -15.63 -0.82 -3.96
CA SER A 712 -17.07 -1.15 -3.99
C SER A 712 -17.36 -2.65 -3.93
N VAL A 713 -18.29 -3.05 -3.07
CA VAL A 713 -18.85 -4.41 -3.03
C VAL A 713 -20.32 -4.40 -3.46
N LYS A 714 -20.74 -5.47 -4.14
CA LYS A 714 -22.15 -5.73 -4.44
C LYS A 714 -22.73 -6.65 -3.37
N VAL A 715 -23.87 -6.27 -2.80
CA VAL A 715 -24.57 -6.98 -1.74
C VAL A 715 -25.98 -7.33 -2.21
N THR A 716 -26.33 -8.61 -2.12
CA THR A 716 -27.68 -9.10 -2.47
C THR A 716 -28.58 -9.00 -1.25
N VAL A 717 -29.66 -8.22 -1.36
CA VAL A 717 -30.72 -8.16 -0.36
C VAL A 717 -31.95 -8.85 -0.95
N GLU A 718 -32.40 -9.96 -0.37
CA GLU A 718 -33.71 -10.56 -0.66
C GLU A 718 -34.78 -9.89 0.22
N GLN A 719 -36.06 -10.00 -0.14
CA GLN A 719 -37.10 -9.63 0.81
C GLN A 719 -37.06 -10.60 2.00
N ALA A 720 -37.16 -10.05 3.22
CA ALA A 720 -37.38 -10.81 4.43
C ALA A 720 -38.46 -11.90 4.25
N PRO A 721 -38.20 -13.16 4.68
CA PRO A 721 -39.22 -14.20 4.64
C PRO A 721 -40.37 -13.77 5.55
N PHE A 722 -41.55 -13.60 4.98
CA PHE A 722 -42.65 -12.99 5.70
C PHE A 722 -43.05 -13.82 6.93
N THR A 723 -43.02 -13.20 8.11
CA THR A 723 -43.48 -13.79 9.37
C THR A 723 -44.71 -13.02 9.87
N LEU A 724 -45.77 -13.78 10.18
CA LEU A 724 -46.93 -13.26 10.91
C LEU A 724 -46.51 -12.91 12.33
N SER A 725 -47.14 -11.89 12.93
CA SER A 725 -46.95 -11.66 14.36
C SER A 725 -47.49 -12.86 15.16
N PRO A 726 -46.90 -13.22 16.32
CA PRO A 726 -47.42 -14.31 17.15
C PRO A 726 -48.89 -14.12 17.58
N SER A 727 -49.36 -12.87 17.69
CA SER A 727 -50.78 -12.57 17.95
C SER A 727 -51.68 -12.90 16.74
N THR A 728 -51.20 -12.62 15.52
CA THR A 728 -51.88 -12.95 14.27
C THR A 728 -51.93 -14.46 14.06
N GLU A 729 -50.85 -15.19 14.35
CA GLU A 729 -50.85 -16.65 14.30
C GLU A 729 -51.80 -17.25 15.35
N SER A 730 -51.75 -16.76 16.60
CA SER A 730 -52.63 -17.21 17.68
C SER A 730 -54.11 -17.02 17.34
N THR A 731 -54.49 -15.89 16.75
CA THR A 731 -55.89 -15.64 16.39
C THR A 731 -56.32 -16.37 15.11
N ILE A 732 -55.47 -16.54 14.09
CA ILE A 732 -55.79 -17.41 12.96
C ILE A 732 -55.99 -18.86 13.45
N GLY A 733 -55.25 -19.31 14.47
CA GLY A 733 -55.46 -20.59 15.14
C GLY A 733 -56.82 -20.76 15.84
N LYS A 734 -57.58 -19.68 16.09
CA LYS A 734 -58.94 -19.72 16.64
C LYS A 734 -60.01 -19.92 15.55
N CYS A 735 -59.67 -19.80 14.28
CA CYS A 735 -60.62 -19.86 13.17
C CYS A 735 -61.08 -21.29 12.87
N SER A 736 -62.32 -21.64 13.26
CA SER A 736 -62.92 -22.94 12.99
C SER A 736 -63.26 -23.13 11.49
N PRO A 737 -62.78 -24.20 10.83
CA PRO A 737 -63.08 -24.47 9.42
C PRO A 737 -64.55 -24.88 9.19
N PRO A 738 -65.01 -25.00 7.93
CA PRO A 738 -66.18 -25.79 7.58
C PRO A 738 -66.05 -27.25 8.01
N ASP A 739 -67.17 -27.91 8.23
CA ASP A 739 -67.20 -29.25 8.78
C ASP A 739 -66.63 -30.24 7.74
N GLY A 740 -65.68 -31.08 8.16
CA GLY A 740 -64.95 -31.98 7.26
C GLY A 740 -63.76 -31.36 6.51
N VAL A 741 -63.38 -30.10 6.79
CA VAL A 741 -62.16 -29.48 6.24
C VAL A 741 -61.05 -29.47 7.28
N ASP A 742 -59.82 -29.79 6.86
CA ASP A 742 -58.61 -29.75 7.69
C ASP A 742 -58.33 -28.33 8.25
N PRO A 743 -58.20 -28.17 9.59
CA PRO A 743 -57.81 -26.90 10.21
C PRO A 743 -56.46 -26.36 9.71
N THR A 744 -55.52 -27.21 9.32
CA THR A 744 -54.18 -26.80 8.86
C THR A 744 -54.24 -26.12 7.49
N PHE A 745 -54.95 -26.73 6.55
CA PHE A 745 -55.31 -26.13 5.26
C PHE A 745 -56.08 -24.81 5.45
N PHE A 746 -57.09 -24.78 6.32
CA PHE A 746 -57.91 -23.58 6.52
C PHE A 746 -57.12 -22.44 7.17
N SER A 747 -56.28 -22.74 8.17
CA SER A 747 -55.33 -21.78 8.75
C SER A 747 -54.37 -21.24 7.68
N THR A 748 -53.79 -22.12 6.86
CA THR A 748 -52.90 -21.73 5.73
C THR A 748 -53.62 -20.84 4.72
N LEU A 749 -54.89 -21.13 4.41
CA LEU A 749 -55.71 -20.32 3.50
C LEU A 749 -56.01 -18.94 4.08
N VAL A 750 -56.34 -18.85 5.37
CA VAL A 750 -56.55 -17.56 6.07
C VAL A 750 -55.25 -16.75 6.11
N LYS A 751 -54.09 -17.37 6.38
CA LYS A 751 -52.76 -16.73 6.30
C LYS A 751 -52.51 -16.18 4.89
N ALA A 752 -52.82 -16.95 3.85
CA ALA A 752 -52.65 -16.53 2.46
C ALA A 752 -53.57 -15.37 2.07
N ILE A 753 -54.85 -15.39 2.45
CA ILE A 753 -55.79 -14.30 2.17
C ILE A 753 -55.38 -13.03 2.93
N ALA A 754 -55.04 -13.11 4.23
CA ALA A 754 -54.52 -11.98 4.98
C ALA A 754 -53.31 -11.33 4.29
N TYR A 755 -52.43 -12.15 3.70
CA TYR A 755 -51.25 -11.69 2.98
C TYR A 755 -51.57 -11.08 1.61
N VAL A 756 -52.47 -11.67 0.82
CA VAL A 756 -52.89 -11.13 -0.48
C VAL A 756 -53.66 -9.81 -0.31
N GLU A 757 -54.53 -9.71 0.69
CA GLU A 757 -55.41 -8.54 0.93
C GLU A 757 -54.67 -7.34 1.55
N SER A 758 -53.74 -7.56 2.49
CA SER A 758 -53.10 -6.46 3.25
C SER A 758 -51.57 -6.57 3.40
N SER A 759 -50.94 -7.61 2.84
CA SER A 759 -49.62 -8.09 3.27
C SER A 759 -49.59 -8.43 4.77
N ALA A 760 -50.72 -8.95 5.28
CA ALA A 760 -51.00 -9.24 6.68
C ALA A 760 -50.80 -8.04 7.63
N ARG A 761 -50.99 -6.80 7.15
CA ARG A 761 -50.92 -5.57 7.94
C ARG A 761 -52.31 -5.14 8.36
N HIS A 762 -52.54 -4.99 9.65
CA HIS A 762 -53.86 -4.59 10.14
C HIS A 762 -54.12 -3.08 10.07
N CYS A 763 -53.17 -2.25 10.57
CA CYS A 763 -53.28 -0.84 11.00
C CYS A 763 -54.63 -0.39 11.60
N LYS A 764 -54.62 0.23 12.81
CA LYS A 764 -55.71 1.11 13.30
C LYS A 764 -55.32 2.54 13.76
N THR A 765 -54.11 3.09 13.59
CA THR A 765 -53.00 2.72 12.71
C THR A 765 -52.01 1.75 13.43
N GLY A 766 -51.34 0.85 12.70
CA GLY A 766 -50.39 -0.20 13.18
C GLY A 766 -49.83 -1.12 12.05
N ALA A 767 -48.63 -0.83 11.52
CA ALA A 767 -47.96 -1.60 10.46
C ALA A 767 -47.01 -2.59 11.15
N THR A 768 -45.69 -2.47 10.98
CA THR A 768 -44.79 -2.80 12.11
C THR A 768 -44.94 -1.74 13.20
N SER A 769 -45.00 -0.46 12.81
CA SER A 769 -45.65 0.63 13.55
C SER A 769 -46.18 1.69 12.56
N CYS A 770 -47.10 2.55 12.99
CA CYS A 770 -47.96 3.40 12.14
C CYS A 770 -48.39 4.60 13.05
N PRO A 771 -49.03 5.68 12.56
CA PRO A 771 -49.51 6.80 13.39
C PRO A 771 -50.65 6.41 14.37
N LYS A 772 -51.26 7.39 15.06
CA LYS A 772 -52.18 7.17 16.20
C LYS A 772 -53.67 6.88 15.87
N ASN A 773 -54.11 6.87 14.59
CA ASN A 773 -55.50 7.27 14.26
C ASN A 773 -56.36 6.38 13.31
N GLU A 774 -55.81 5.62 12.35
CA GLU A 774 -56.48 5.31 11.05
C GLU A 774 -56.37 3.83 10.62
N VAL A 775 -57.30 3.28 9.83
CA VAL A 775 -57.29 1.84 9.46
C VAL A 775 -56.72 1.61 8.05
N ILE A 776 -56.05 0.47 7.80
CA ILE A 776 -55.79 0.04 6.40
C ILE A 776 -57.14 -0.27 5.75
N ALA A 777 -57.58 0.64 4.88
CA ALA A 777 -58.88 0.58 4.24
C ALA A 777 -58.79 0.90 2.74
N SER A 778 -59.53 0.15 1.94
CA SER A 778 -59.69 0.35 0.50
C SER A 778 -61.16 0.62 0.17
N ASP A 779 -61.54 1.92 0.11
CA ASP A 779 -62.88 2.48 -0.12
C ASP A 779 -64.00 2.01 0.84
N SER A 780 -64.26 0.71 0.89
CA SER A 780 -65.29 0.01 1.65
C SER A 780 -64.78 -1.17 2.46
N SER A 781 -63.55 -1.64 2.22
CA SER A 781 -62.94 -2.79 2.90
C SER A 781 -61.92 -2.34 3.95
N VAL A 782 -61.82 -3.05 5.09
CA VAL A 782 -61.02 -2.60 6.25
C VAL A 782 -60.25 -3.73 6.95
N GLY A 783 -59.07 -3.40 7.48
CA GLY A 783 -58.24 -4.27 8.33
C GLY A 783 -57.48 -5.37 7.59
N ILE A 784 -56.83 -6.25 8.36
CA ILE A 784 -55.91 -7.30 7.86
C ILE A 784 -56.53 -8.27 6.84
N MET A 785 -57.84 -8.53 6.95
CA MET A 785 -58.62 -9.39 6.03
C MET A 785 -59.46 -8.58 5.02
N GLN A 786 -59.31 -7.24 4.96
CA GLN A 786 -60.05 -6.34 4.06
C GLN A 786 -61.58 -6.58 4.03
N ILE A 787 -62.19 -6.64 5.22
CA ILE A 787 -63.62 -6.90 5.40
C ILE A 787 -64.46 -5.73 4.85
N ASN A 788 -65.32 -6.00 3.87
CA ASN A 788 -66.24 -4.99 3.31
C ASN A 788 -67.31 -4.59 4.33
N ILE A 789 -67.31 -3.32 4.74
CA ILE A 789 -68.25 -2.74 5.71
C ILE A 789 -69.51 -2.14 5.08
N ARG A 790 -69.60 -2.07 3.73
CA ARG A 790 -70.80 -1.56 3.03
C ARG A 790 -71.80 -2.66 2.71
N ASP A 791 -71.35 -3.89 2.48
CA ASP A 791 -72.23 -5.04 2.24
C ASP A 791 -72.97 -5.46 3.53
N SER A 792 -74.12 -6.10 3.40
CA SER A 792 -74.81 -6.73 4.53
C SER A 792 -74.24 -8.13 4.79
N PRO A 793 -73.89 -8.51 6.05
CA PRO A 793 -74.14 -7.79 7.30
C PRO A 793 -72.94 -6.97 7.81
N GLY A 794 -71.94 -6.68 6.97
CA GLY A 794 -70.76 -5.87 7.33
C GLY A 794 -71.07 -4.48 7.90
N SER A 795 -72.16 -3.86 7.43
CA SER A 795 -72.67 -2.61 8.02
C SER A 795 -73.10 -2.74 9.49
N LYS A 796 -73.47 -3.95 9.95
CA LYS A 796 -73.68 -4.25 11.37
C LYS A 796 -72.37 -4.49 12.12
N TRP A 797 -71.38 -5.15 11.49
CA TRP A 797 -70.05 -5.41 12.11
C TRP A 797 -69.24 -4.15 12.42
N VAL A 798 -69.61 -2.99 11.85
CA VAL A 798 -69.08 -1.67 12.24
C VAL A 798 -69.56 -1.27 13.64
N THR A 799 -70.83 -1.53 13.96
CA THR A 799 -71.47 -1.11 15.21
C THR A 799 -71.44 -2.18 16.30
N ASP A 800 -71.59 -3.45 15.93
CA ASP A 800 -71.55 -4.60 16.83
C ASP A 800 -71.15 -5.88 16.07
N ALA A 801 -70.09 -6.54 16.54
CA ALA A 801 -69.60 -7.82 16.04
C ALA A 801 -69.62 -8.92 17.12
N SER A 802 -70.34 -8.71 18.23
CA SER A 802 -70.31 -9.59 19.42
C SER A 802 -70.60 -11.09 19.23
N PRO A 803 -71.27 -11.58 18.15
CA PRO A 803 -71.37 -13.03 17.92
C PRO A 803 -70.05 -13.70 17.52
N TYR A 804 -69.05 -12.93 17.07
CA TYR A 804 -67.76 -13.43 16.56
C TYR A 804 -66.54 -12.72 17.16
N CYS A 805 -66.76 -11.69 17.96
CA CYS A 805 -65.73 -10.85 18.58
C CYS A 805 -66.06 -10.59 20.05
N GLU A 806 -65.06 -10.25 20.86
CA GLU A 806 -65.27 -9.93 22.27
C GLU A 806 -66.22 -8.73 22.43
N LYS A 807 -66.97 -8.67 23.55
CA LYS A 807 -68.00 -7.64 23.75
C LYS A 807 -67.41 -6.23 23.73
N GLY A 808 -67.86 -5.42 22.77
CA GLY A 808 -67.35 -4.06 22.54
C GLY A 808 -66.22 -3.96 21.50
N LYS A 809 -65.80 -5.08 20.90
CA LYS A 809 -64.93 -5.13 19.72
C LYS A 809 -65.74 -5.03 18.43
N ASN A 810 -65.14 -4.46 17.40
CA ASN A 810 -65.74 -4.37 16.07
C ASN A 810 -64.72 -4.66 14.96
N VAL A 811 -65.15 -4.58 13.70
CA VAL A 811 -64.35 -4.90 12.50
C VAL A 811 -63.00 -4.14 12.38
N TYR A 812 -62.77 -3.10 13.18
CA TYR A 812 -61.50 -2.35 13.23
C TYR A 812 -60.50 -2.86 14.28
N ASP A 813 -60.88 -3.83 15.12
CA ASP A 813 -59.95 -4.53 16.04
C ASP A 813 -59.26 -5.70 15.32
N HIS A 814 -57.95 -5.89 15.58
CA HIS A 814 -57.12 -6.92 14.95
C HIS A 814 -57.76 -8.30 14.95
N ASP A 815 -58.07 -8.82 16.14
CA ASP A 815 -58.58 -10.18 16.27
C ASP A 815 -60.00 -10.34 15.73
N CYS A 816 -60.83 -9.30 15.89
CA CYS A 816 -62.19 -9.30 15.38
C CYS A 816 -62.20 -9.34 13.84
N ASN A 817 -61.32 -8.58 13.19
CA ASN A 817 -61.21 -8.56 11.74
C ASN A 817 -60.78 -9.92 11.15
N ILE A 818 -59.86 -10.63 11.84
CA ILE A 818 -59.47 -12.00 11.48
C ILE A 818 -60.65 -12.96 11.63
N MET A 819 -61.31 -12.95 12.79
CA MET A 819 -62.46 -13.85 13.06
C MET A 819 -63.64 -13.59 12.11
N LEU A 820 -63.94 -12.33 11.79
CA LEU A 820 -64.92 -11.95 10.78
C LEU A 820 -64.49 -12.40 9.37
N GLY A 821 -63.21 -12.29 9.02
CA GLY A 821 -62.68 -12.81 7.75
C GLY A 821 -62.84 -14.31 7.62
N CYS A 822 -62.50 -15.06 8.67
CA CYS A 822 -62.72 -16.50 8.74
C CYS A 822 -64.22 -16.86 8.63
N LYS A 823 -65.10 -16.06 9.26
CA LYS A 823 -66.57 -16.25 9.16
C LYS A 823 -67.10 -15.99 7.75
N VAL A 824 -66.71 -14.88 7.12
CA VAL A 824 -67.04 -14.56 5.72
C VAL A 824 -66.58 -15.71 4.82
N LEU A 825 -65.34 -16.17 4.97
CA LEU A 825 -64.76 -17.23 4.15
C LEU A 825 -65.49 -18.58 4.32
N LYS A 826 -65.89 -18.95 5.55
CA LYS A 826 -66.75 -20.12 5.81
C LYS A 826 -68.14 -19.96 5.17
N ASP A 827 -68.75 -18.78 5.25
CA ASP A 827 -70.05 -18.50 4.61
C ASP A 827 -69.99 -18.55 3.08
N LYS A 828 -68.92 -18.00 2.48
CA LYS A 828 -68.69 -18.09 1.02
C LYS A 828 -68.46 -19.52 0.57
N TYR A 829 -67.78 -20.35 1.37
CA TYR A 829 -67.63 -21.78 1.07
C TYR A 829 -68.97 -22.50 1.08
N GLU A 830 -69.76 -22.35 2.14
CA GLU A 830 -71.07 -23.00 2.21
C GLU A 830 -72.03 -22.51 1.10
N GLN A 831 -71.98 -21.22 0.75
CA GLN A 831 -72.79 -20.64 -0.33
C GLN A 831 -72.36 -21.08 -1.74
N PHE A 832 -71.06 -21.24 -1.99
CA PHE A 832 -70.50 -21.40 -3.34
C PHE A 832 -69.69 -22.68 -3.58
N LYS A 833 -69.68 -23.66 -2.67
CA LYS A 833 -68.95 -24.93 -2.88
C LYS A 833 -69.39 -25.71 -4.13
N GLY A 834 -70.63 -25.53 -4.60
CA GLY A 834 -71.11 -26.06 -5.89
C GLY A 834 -70.70 -25.28 -7.14
N GLY A 835 -70.04 -24.13 -6.98
CA GLY A 835 -69.80 -23.11 -8.01
C GLY A 835 -70.79 -21.93 -7.91
N ALA A 836 -70.55 -20.88 -8.70
CA ALA A 836 -71.48 -19.76 -8.83
C ALA A 836 -72.64 -20.11 -9.78
N SER A 837 -73.87 -19.69 -9.44
CA SER A 837 -74.99 -19.85 -10.37
C SER A 837 -74.87 -18.89 -11.55
N ALA A 838 -75.40 -19.28 -12.71
CA ALA A 838 -75.43 -18.44 -13.90
C ALA A 838 -76.10 -17.08 -13.67
N SER A 839 -77.02 -16.95 -12.70
CA SER A 839 -77.61 -15.67 -12.28
C SER A 839 -76.61 -14.76 -11.56
N VAL A 840 -75.80 -15.31 -10.64
CA VAL A 840 -74.73 -14.56 -9.95
C VAL A 840 -73.66 -14.12 -10.96
N LEU A 841 -73.28 -15.00 -11.88
CA LEU A 841 -72.32 -14.68 -12.93
C LEU A 841 -72.91 -13.64 -13.91
N ASN A 842 -74.11 -13.83 -14.47
CA ASN A 842 -74.74 -12.82 -15.35
C ASN A 842 -74.83 -11.41 -14.74
N LYS A 843 -74.96 -11.30 -13.41
CA LYS A 843 -74.93 -10.02 -12.71
C LYS A 843 -73.53 -9.37 -12.73
N TYR A 844 -72.49 -10.08 -12.27
CA TYR A 844 -71.16 -9.51 -12.01
C TYR A 844 -70.11 -9.76 -13.10
N CYS A 845 -70.28 -10.83 -13.88
CA CYS A 845 -69.45 -11.32 -14.99
C CYS A 845 -70.33 -11.85 -16.15
N PRO A 846 -70.95 -10.95 -16.95
CA PRO A 846 -71.88 -11.31 -18.02
C PRO A 846 -71.23 -12.12 -19.15
N GLU A 847 -72.07 -12.69 -20.01
CA GLU A 847 -71.64 -13.46 -21.17
C GLU A 847 -70.83 -12.59 -22.14
N GLY A 848 -69.74 -13.16 -22.67
CA GLY A 848 -68.75 -12.46 -23.51
C GLY A 848 -67.55 -11.87 -22.75
N GLU A 849 -67.56 -11.79 -21.41
CA GLU A 849 -66.37 -11.39 -20.64
C GLU A 849 -65.34 -12.53 -20.57
N TYR A 850 -64.09 -12.26 -20.92
CA TYR A 850 -63.01 -13.27 -21.08
C TYR A 850 -62.82 -14.20 -19.88
N TYR A 851 -62.94 -13.68 -18.66
CA TYR A 851 -62.74 -14.45 -17.42
C TYR A 851 -63.93 -15.32 -17.01
N ARG A 852 -65.08 -15.22 -17.68
CA ARG A 852 -66.29 -15.94 -17.28
C ARG A 852 -66.13 -17.47 -17.28
N PRO A 853 -65.55 -18.14 -18.31
CA PRO A 853 -65.41 -19.60 -18.30
C PRO A 853 -64.50 -20.08 -17.16
N VAL A 854 -63.51 -19.27 -16.79
CA VAL A 854 -62.65 -19.53 -15.63
C VAL A 854 -63.48 -19.51 -14.34
N TYR A 855 -64.38 -18.53 -14.19
CA TYR A 855 -65.23 -18.37 -13.00
C TYR A 855 -66.38 -19.39 -12.93
N GLU A 856 -66.85 -19.88 -14.07
CA GLU A 856 -67.76 -21.03 -14.19
C GLU A 856 -67.08 -22.36 -13.79
N SER A 857 -65.75 -22.47 -13.99
CA SER A 857 -64.99 -23.66 -13.59
C SER A 857 -64.77 -23.78 -12.08
N TYR A 858 -64.74 -22.66 -11.35
CA TYR A 858 -64.43 -22.60 -9.92
C TYR A 858 -65.49 -23.31 -9.07
N LYS A 859 -65.05 -24.21 -8.18
CA LYS A 859 -65.87 -24.97 -7.22
C LYS A 859 -65.13 -25.10 -5.89
N GLY A 860 -65.84 -25.51 -4.83
CA GLY A 860 -65.27 -25.66 -3.50
C GLY A 860 -64.58 -24.39 -3.01
N TRP A 861 -63.30 -24.51 -2.63
CA TRP A 861 -62.51 -23.38 -2.13
C TRP A 861 -62.20 -22.33 -3.19
N ASP A 862 -62.04 -22.68 -4.47
CA ASP A 862 -61.77 -21.70 -5.54
C ASP A 862 -62.94 -20.72 -5.69
N ALA A 863 -64.16 -21.25 -5.65
CA ALA A 863 -65.39 -20.45 -5.67
C ALA A 863 -65.58 -19.64 -4.39
N ALA A 864 -65.20 -20.18 -3.22
CA ALA A 864 -65.23 -19.45 -1.96
C ALA A 864 -64.25 -18.26 -1.95
N ILE A 865 -63.01 -18.48 -2.43
CA ILE A 865 -61.94 -17.49 -2.52
C ILE A 865 -62.34 -16.39 -3.52
N LYS A 866 -62.90 -16.73 -4.69
CA LYS A 866 -63.38 -15.69 -5.61
C LYS A 866 -64.66 -15.01 -5.12
N ALA A 867 -65.53 -15.68 -4.38
CA ALA A 867 -66.69 -15.06 -3.75
C ALA A 867 -66.35 -14.19 -2.52
N TYR A 868 -65.13 -14.31 -1.98
CA TYR A 868 -64.57 -13.45 -0.94
C TYR A 868 -64.19 -12.09 -1.52
N ASN A 869 -63.30 -12.08 -2.52
CA ASN A 869 -62.88 -10.88 -3.26
C ASN A 869 -64.00 -10.26 -4.12
N GLY A 870 -64.90 -11.10 -4.64
CA GLY A 870 -66.07 -10.71 -5.43
C GLY A 870 -66.03 -11.19 -6.88
N TRP A 871 -67.20 -11.56 -7.41
CA TRP A 871 -67.39 -12.11 -8.77
C TRP A 871 -67.28 -11.08 -9.91
N GLY A 872 -66.74 -9.89 -9.66
CA GLY A 872 -66.56 -8.86 -10.68
C GLY A 872 -65.44 -9.24 -11.66
N CYS A 873 -65.74 -9.27 -12.96
CA CYS A 873 -64.74 -9.53 -14.01
C CYS A 873 -64.71 -8.46 -15.12
N ARG A 874 -65.70 -7.56 -15.18
CA ARG A 874 -65.82 -6.55 -16.26
C ARG A 874 -64.64 -5.59 -16.23
N ARG A 875 -63.71 -5.70 -17.18
CA ARG A 875 -62.43 -4.96 -17.16
C ARG A 875 -62.62 -3.45 -16.98
N LYS A 876 -63.57 -2.83 -17.69
CA LYS A 876 -63.89 -1.38 -17.56
C LYS A 876 -64.40 -0.94 -16.18
N VAL A 877 -64.98 -1.86 -15.40
CA VAL A 877 -65.45 -1.58 -14.02
C VAL A 877 -64.28 -1.69 -13.05
N LEU A 878 -63.44 -2.72 -13.22
CA LEU A 878 -62.20 -2.90 -12.46
C LEU A 878 -61.23 -1.73 -12.71
N GLU A 879 -61.01 -1.37 -13.97
CA GLU A 879 -60.21 -0.22 -14.41
C GLU A 879 -60.63 1.08 -13.73
N LYS A 880 -61.94 1.37 -13.64
CA LYS A 880 -62.45 2.56 -12.92
C LYS A 880 -62.14 2.50 -11.41
N SER A 881 -62.24 1.32 -10.80
CA SER A 881 -61.94 1.11 -9.38
C SER A 881 -60.44 1.24 -9.08
N CYS A 882 -59.62 0.51 -9.84
CA CYS A 882 -58.16 0.53 -9.76
C CYS A 882 -57.58 1.91 -10.11
N THR A 883 -58.15 2.63 -11.07
CA THR A 883 -57.77 4.03 -11.36
C THR A 883 -58.03 4.95 -10.16
N ASN A 884 -59.11 4.74 -9.39
CA ASN A 884 -59.33 5.50 -8.16
C ASN A 884 -58.30 5.14 -7.08
N LEU A 885 -58.07 3.84 -6.85
CA LEU A 885 -57.12 3.32 -5.87
C LEU A 885 -55.68 3.82 -6.13
N CYS A 886 -55.25 3.81 -7.40
CA CYS A 886 -53.90 4.18 -7.81
C CYS A 886 -53.63 5.70 -7.87
N LYS A 887 -54.61 6.59 -7.63
CA LYS A 887 -54.38 8.06 -7.66
C LYS A 887 -53.29 8.55 -6.70
N THR A 888 -53.02 7.81 -5.63
CA THR A 888 -51.98 8.11 -4.64
C THR A 888 -50.63 7.44 -4.96
N ILE A 889 -50.60 6.45 -5.87
CA ILE A 889 -49.45 5.58 -6.13
C ILE A 889 -48.83 5.93 -7.49
N LYS A 890 -47.65 6.57 -7.46
CA LYS A 890 -46.92 7.00 -8.67
C LYS A 890 -46.16 5.86 -9.38
N LYS A 891 -46.76 4.66 -9.52
CA LYS A 891 -46.27 3.57 -10.38
C LYS A 891 -47.19 3.46 -11.62
N PRO A 892 -46.67 3.51 -12.87
CA PRO A 892 -47.52 3.48 -14.07
C PRO A 892 -48.24 2.14 -14.28
N THR A 893 -47.72 1.04 -13.75
CA THR A 893 -48.33 -0.31 -13.83
C THR A 893 -49.52 -0.49 -12.90
N CYS A 894 -49.69 0.36 -11.88
CA CYS A 894 -50.56 0.13 -10.72
C CYS A 894 -52.02 -0.26 -11.09
N VAL A 895 -52.58 0.36 -12.12
CA VAL A 895 -53.97 0.09 -12.55
C VAL A 895 -54.08 -1.31 -13.13
N GLU A 896 -53.12 -1.74 -13.96
CA GLU A 896 -53.08 -3.07 -14.55
C GLU A 896 -52.77 -4.14 -13.50
N ASP A 897 -51.78 -3.88 -12.63
CA ASP A 897 -51.44 -4.73 -11.48
C ASP A 897 -52.69 -5.02 -10.61
N CYS A 898 -53.52 -3.99 -10.38
CA CYS A 898 -54.76 -4.09 -9.61
C CYS A 898 -55.88 -4.83 -10.35
N ILE A 899 -56.04 -4.62 -11.67
CA ILE A 899 -56.98 -5.38 -12.51
C ILE A 899 -56.60 -6.86 -12.47
N GLN A 900 -55.35 -7.20 -12.77
CA GLN A 900 -54.88 -8.59 -12.88
C GLN A 900 -54.92 -9.31 -11.53
N ARG A 901 -54.53 -8.64 -10.42
CA ARG A 901 -54.69 -9.19 -9.05
C ARG A 901 -56.15 -9.50 -8.70
N THR A 902 -57.09 -8.71 -9.20
CA THR A 902 -58.52 -8.96 -8.98
C THR A 902 -59.03 -10.11 -9.84
N LEU A 903 -58.55 -10.22 -11.08
CA LEU A 903 -59.00 -11.23 -12.03
C LEU A 903 -58.45 -12.63 -11.68
N ASP A 904 -57.16 -12.72 -11.37
CA ASP A 904 -56.42 -13.94 -11.01
C ASP A 904 -56.32 -14.14 -9.48
N TYR A 905 -57.24 -13.57 -8.71
CA TYR A 905 -57.17 -13.55 -7.23
C TYR A 905 -57.02 -14.95 -6.60
N VAL A 906 -57.69 -15.97 -7.16
CA VAL A 906 -57.61 -17.36 -6.67
C VAL A 906 -56.20 -17.94 -6.85
N GLN A 907 -55.56 -17.65 -7.98
CA GLN A 907 -54.21 -18.08 -8.31
C GLN A 907 -53.18 -17.42 -7.37
N HIS A 908 -53.32 -16.13 -7.09
CA HIS A 908 -52.48 -15.41 -6.12
C HIS A 908 -52.59 -15.99 -4.70
N VAL A 909 -53.81 -16.29 -4.24
CA VAL A 909 -54.01 -16.95 -2.94
C VAL A 909 -53.40 -18.35 -2.91
N LYS A 910 -53.57 -19.15 -3.97
CA LYS A 910 -52.96 -20.49 -4.07
C LYS A 910 -51.44 -20.47 -4.04
N GLN A 911 -50.81 -19.62 -4.87
CA GLN A 911 -49.35 -19.47 -4.86
C GLN A 911 -48.87 -19.08 -3.46
N THR A 912 -49.52 -18.10 -2.84
CA THR A 912 -49.20 -17.67 -1.47
C THR A 912 -49.36 -18.82 -0.45
N MET A 913 -50.37 -19.70 -0.59
CA MET A 913 -50.50 -20.87 0.28
C MET A 913 -49.33 -21.86 0.12
N ASP A 914 -48.81 -22.05 -1.09
CA ASP A 914 -47.71 -22.98 -1.35
C ASP A 914 -46.34 -22.36 -0.96
N ASP A 915 -46.19 -21.05 -1.11
CA ASP A 915 -45.09 -20.27 -0.53
C ASP A 915 -45.09 -20.37 1.01
N ILE A 916 -46.26 -20.29 1.66
CA ILE A 916 -46.41 -20.51 3.12
C ILE A 916 -46.03 -21.95 3.51
N LYS A 917 -46.56 -22.98 2.82
CA LYS A 917 -46.30 -24.40 3.14
C LYS A 917 -44.83 -24.79 3.00
N SER A 918 -44.15 -24.22 2.00
CA SER A 918 -42.73 -24.49 1.76
C SER A 918 -41.79 -23.75 2.73
N GLY A 919 -42.31 -22.79 3.50
CA GLY A 919 -41.50 -21.85 4.28
C GLY A 919 -40.79 -20.80 3.42
N ILE A 920 -41.10 -20.73 2.12
CA ILE A 920 -40.46 -19.85 1.14
C ILE A 920 -41.41 -18.71 0.78
N ILE A 921 -41.86 -17.94 1.79
CA ILE A 921 -42.60 -16.68 1.55
C ILE A 921 -41.62 -15.57 1.17
N LYS A 922 -40.93 -15.78 0.05
CA LYS A 922 -40.27 -14.72 -0.68
C LYS A 922 -41.35 -13.87 -1.33
N THR A 923 -41.35 -12.55 -1.14
CA THR A 923 -41.95 -11.72 -2.19
C THR A 923 -41.05 -11.85 -3.43
N LYS A 924 -41.42 -12.74 -4.35
CA LYS A 924 -41.15 -12.43 -5.75
C LYS A 924 -41.88 -11.11 -6.03
N GLU A 925 -41.14 -10.03 -6.32
CA GLU A 925 -41.73 -8.97 -7.13
C GLU A 925 -42.17 -9.64 -8.44
N PHE A 926 -43.38 -9.32 -8.92
CA PHE A 926 -44.13 -10.25 -9.76
C PHE A 926 -43.47 -10.43 -11.14
N ILE A 927 -42.78 -11.56 -11.24
CA ILE A 927 -42.21 -12.17 -12.42
C ILE A 927 -43.05 -13.45 -12.62
N PRO A 928 -44.13 -13.41 -13.44
CA PRO A 928 -44.99 -14.56 -13.70
C PRO A 928 -44.28 -15.76 -14.40
N ILE A 929 -45.04 -16.75 -14.93
CA ILE A 929 -44.49 -17.98 -15.51
C ILE A 929 -45.09 -18.34 -16.89
N THR A 930 -44.27 -18.33 -17.97
CA THR A 930 -44.52 -19.13 -19.20
C THR A 930 -43.27 -19.42 -20.08
N ARG A 931 -42.66 -20.64 -20.01
CA ARG A 931 -42.16 -21.33 -21.23
C ARG A 931 -42.15 -22.86 -21.09
N ALA A 932 -43.22 -23.48 -21.54
CA ALA A 932 -43.22 -24.85 -22.05
C ALA A 932 -43.84 -24.83 -23.47
N GLY A 933 -43.13 -24.18 -24.41
CA GLY A 933 -43.66 -23.88 -25.74
C GLY A 933 -42.75 -22.97 -26.56
N ILE A 934 -41.51 -23.40 -26.82
CA ILE A 934 -40.57 -22.62 -27.63
C ILE A 934 -41.00 -22.64 -29.10
N GLN A 935 -41.02 -21.48 -29.77
CA GLN A 935 -41.09 -21.41 -31.24
C GLN A 935 -39.95 -20.53 -31.82
N PRO A 936 -39.56 -20.74 -33.09
CA PRO A 936 -38.64 -19.85 -33.81
C PRO A 936 -39.38 -18.60 -34.32
N LEU A 937 -38.61 -17.53 -34.59
CA LEU A 937 -39.13 -16.28 -35.17
C LEU A 937 -39.20 -16.36 -36.71
N GLU A 938 -40.32 -15.92 -37.29
CA GLU A 938 -40.50 -15.95 -38.75
C GLU A 938 -39.86 -14.75 -39.48
N ASN A 939 -39.47 -14.99 -40.73
CA ASN A 939 -39.01 -14.01 -41.73
C ASN A 939 -38.04 -12.90 -41.26
N PRO A 940 -36.94 -13.22 -40.55
CA PRO A 940 -36.02 -12.20 -40.09
C PRO A 940 -34.91 -11.83 -41.10
N THR A 941 -34.34 -10.63 -40.96
CA THR A 941 -33.29 -10.07 -41.84
C THR A 941 -32.31 -9.18 -41.08
N ILE A 942 -31.07 -9.05 -41.54
CA ILE A 942 -30.02 -8.21 -40.94
C ILE A 942 -29.35 -7.33 -42.00
N ALA A 943 -28.99 -6.09 -41.64
CA ALA A 943 -28.35 -5.11 -42.51
C ALA A 943 -27.37 -4.22 -41.73
N TYR A 944 -26.40 -3.62 -42.43
CA TYR A 944 -25.41 -2.70 -41.84
C TYR A 944 -25.28 -1.40 -42.64
N GLU A 945 -25.13 -0.28 -41.94
CA GLU A 945 -25.07 1.08 -42.49
C GLU A 945 -23.71 1.72 -42.16
N PRO A 946 -22.69 1.61 -43.05
CA PRO A 946 -21.29 1.92 -42.71
C PRO A 946 -20.98 3.36 -42.34
N LYS A 947 -21.81 4.33 -42.74
CA LYS A 947 -21.59 5.75 -42.45
C LYS A 947 -21.88 6.14 -41.01
N GLU A 948 -22.66 5.32 -40.29
CA GLU A 948 -23.13 5.61 -38.93
C GLU A 948 -22.76 4.50 -37.93
N ASN A 949 -22.04 3.46 -38.37
CA ASN A 949 -21.68 2.27 -37.58
C ASN A 949 -22.91 1.57 -36.96
N LYS A 950 -24.00 1.47 -37.75
CA LYS A 950 -25.30 0.94 -37.34
C LYS A 950 -25.57 -0.45 -37.90
N VAL A 951 -25.92 -1.40 -37.05
CA VAL A 951 -26.52 -2.69 -37.44
C VAL A 951 -28.04 -2.60 -37.23
N THR A 952 -28.81 -2.98 -38.26
CA THR A 952 -30.27 -3.09 -38.20
C THR A 952 -30.65 -4.56 -38.31
N ILE A 953 -31.32 -5.13 -37.30
CA ILE A 953 -31.89 -6.49 -37.35
C ILE A 953 -33.42 -6.36 -37.34
N ARG A 954 -34.10 -7.19 -38.13
CA ARG A 954 -35.57 -7.30 -38.19
C ARG A 954 -36.02 -8.75 -38.04
N TRP A 955 -37.23 -8.96 -37.53
CA TRP A 955 -37.94 -10.24 -37.41
C TRP A 955 -39.44 -9.97 -37.50
N ALA A 956 -40.26 -11.00 -37.80
CA ALA A 956 -41.70 -10.89 -37.54
C ALA A 956 -41.91 -10.88 -36.01
N PRO A 957 -42.41 -9.79 -35.39
CA PRO A 957 -42.70 -9.79 -33.97
C PRO A 957 -43.90 -10.72 -33.69
N TYR A 958 -43.95 -11.32 -32.50
CA TYR A 958 -45.20 -11.93 -32.06
C TYR A 958 -46.25 -10.83 -31.90
N GLN A 959 -47.50 -11.13 -32.25
CA GLN A 959 -48.61 -10.17 -32.10
C GLN A 959 -49.04 -9.99 -30.62
N ASP A 960 -48.43 -10.75 -29.71
CA ASP A 960 -48.51 -10.53 -28.27
C ASP A 960 -47.59 -9.36 -27.86
N PRO A 961 -48.13 -8.23 -27.39
CA PRO A 961 -47.36 -7.02 -27.09
C PRO A 961 -46.59 -7.07 -25.76
N GLU A 962 -46.74 -8.13 -24.95
CA GLU A 962 -46.02 -8.28 -23.67
C GLU A 962 -44.66 -8.99 -23.79
N ILE A 963 -44.33 -9.46 -24.99
CA ILE A 963 -43.06 -10.10 -25.33
C ILE A 963 -41.95 -9.06 -25.49
N MET A 964 -40.95 -9.07 -24.60
CA MET A 964 -39.72 -8.28 -24.74
C MET A 964 -38.66 -9.06 -25.54
N TYR A 965 -37.67 -8.36 -26.10
CA TYR A 965 -36.62 -8.97 -26.92
C TYR A 965 -35.23 -8.50 -26.47
N PHE A 966 -34.38 -9.45 -26.07
CA PHE A 966 -32.96 -9.22 -25.79
C PHE A 966 -32.11 -9.57 -27.01
N VAL A 967 -31.02 -8.80 -27.23
CA VAL A 967 -30.10 -9.04 -28.35
C VAL A 967 -28.66 -9.16 -27.84
N THR A 968 -27.99 -10.27 -28.12
CA THR A 968 -26.60 -10.54 -27.68
C THR A 968 -25.69 -10.72 -28.88
N ARG A 969 -24.52 -10.07 -28.89
CA ARG A 969 -23.50 -10.19 -29.93
C ARG A 969 -22.34 -11.07 -29.50
N TYR A 970 -21.91 -11.90 -30.44
CA TYR A 970 -20.66 -12.66 -30.39
C TYR A 970 -19.75 -12.21 -31.54
N LYS A 971 -18.43 -12.21 -31.29
CA LYS A 971 -17.42 -11.97 -32.31
C LYS A 971 -16.66 -13.27 -32.55
N GLN A 972 -16.75 -13.82 -33.77
CA GLN A 972 -16.14 -15.11 -34.14
C GLN A 972 -16.47 -16.28 -33.16
N GLY A 973 -17.63 -16.23 -32.49
CA GLY A 973 -18.09 -17.22 -31.52
C GLY A 973 -17.81 -16.89 -30.04
N ASP A 974 -16.92 -15.94 -29.73
CA ASP A 974 -16.70 -15.48 -28.36
C ASP A 974 -17.75 -14.44 -27.94
N PHE A 975 -18.23 -14.53 -26.69
CA PHE A 975 -19.16 -13.55 -26.12
C PHE A 975 -18.49 -12.19 -25.96
N ASP A 976 -19.02 -11.20 -26.68
CA ASP A 976 -18.49 -9.84 -26.74
C ASP A 976 -19.39 -8.89 -25.95
N ARG A 977 -20.70 -8.86 -26.23
CA ARG A 977 -21.61 -7.87 -25.62
C ARG A 977 -23.10 -8.21 -25.72
N THR A 978 -23.83 -8.10 -24.61
CA THR A 978 -25.31 -8.05 -24.64
C THR A 978 -25.79 -6.60 -24.76
N PHE A 979 -26.80 -6.39 -25.61
CA PHE A 979 -27.49 -5.12 -25.83
C PHE A 979 -28.90 -5.19 -25.24
N GLU A 980 -29.07 -4.57 -24.08
CA GLU A 980 -30.37 -4.39 -23.45
C GLU A 980 -31.06 -3.17 -24.09
N ASN A 981 -32.09 -3.37 -24.92
CA ASN A 981 -32.78 -2.30 -25.65
C ASN A 981 -34.29 -2.38 -25.38
N LYS A 982 -34.81 -1.46 -24.55
CA LYS A 982 -35.98 -1.75 -23.70
C LYS A 982 -37.35 -1.28 -24.20
N GLU A 983 -37.43 -0.39 -25.20
CA GLU A 983 -38.74 0.18 -25.61
C GLU A 983 -38.97 0.27 -27.12
N MET A 984 -38.03 0.81 -27.91
CA MET A 984 -38.36 1.26 -29.28
C MET A 984 -38.38 0.15 -30.34
N ALA A 985 -37.73 -1.00 -30.09
CA ALA A 985 -37.52 -2.04 -31.11
C ALA A 985 -38.67 -3.05 -31.26
N ILE A 986 -39.51 -3.16 -30.23
CA ILE A 986 -40.31 -4.37 -29.98
C ILE A 986 -41.56 -4.45 -30.87
N LYS A 987 -42.24 -3.32 -31.13
CA LYS A 987 -43.52 -3.29 -31.88
C LYS A 987 -43.38 -3.42 -33.40
N GLU A 988 -42.22 -3.08 -33.98
CA GLU A 988 -41.95 -3.29 -35.40
C GLU A 988 -41.16 -4.59 -35.67
N GLY A 989 -40.75 -5.31 -34.61
CA GLY A 989 -39.78 -6.40 -34.73
C GLY A 989 -38.47 -5.94 -35.36
N LYS A 990 -37.91 -4.81 -34.90
CA LYS A 990 -36.73 -4.17 -35.51
C LYS A 990 -35.87 -3.49 -34.46
N VAL A 991 -34.64 -3.96 -34.25
CA VAL A 991 -33.63 -3.23 -33.46
C VAL A 991 -32.64 -2.51 -34.39
N GLN A 992 -32.19 -1.33 -33.97
CA GLN A 992 -30.99 -0.69 -34.51
C GLN A 992 -29.97 -0.54 -33.38
N LEU A 993 -28.73 -0.97 -33.65
CA LEU A 993 -27.61 -0.97 -32.73
C LEU A 993 -26.53 -0.04 -33.29
N GLU A 994 -26.36 1.14 -32.69
CA GLU A 994 -25.14 1.93 -32.84
C GLU A 994 -24.05 1.28 -31.99
N ASP A 995 -23.02 0.69 -32.61
CA ASP A 995 -21.81 0.31 -31.87
C ASP A 995 -20.52 0.72 -32.58
N LYS A 996 -19.75 1.54 -31.87
CA LYS A 996 -18.49 2.12 -32.30
C LYS A 996 -17.32 1.14 -32.09
N SER A 997 -17.55 -0.05 -31.55
CA SER A 997 -16.57 -1.14 -31.50
C SER A 997 -16.55 -2.03 -32.75
N ILE A 998 -17.55 -1.92 -33.65
CA ILE A 998 -17.63 -2.73 -34.87
C ILE A 998 -16.55 -2.28 -35.87
N GLN A 999 -15.75 -3.24 -36.34
CA GLN A 999 -14.63 -3.02 -37.27
C GLN A 999 -14.98 -3.50 -38.69
N GLN A 1000 -14.47 -2.80 -39.70
CA GLN A 1000 -14.72 -3.16 -41.11
C GLN A 1000 -13.84 -4.33 -41.57
N GLY A 1001 -14.48 -5.35 -42.15
CA GLY A 1001 -13.84 -6.62 -42.55
C GLY A 1001 -13.97 -7.74 -41.51
N GLU A 1002 -14.65 -7.51 -40.38
CA GLU A 1002 -14.92 -8.54 -39.37
C GLU A 1002 -16.35 -9.09 -39.47
N GLU A 1003 -16.56 -10.28 -38.90
CA GLU A 1003 -17.83 -11.00 -38.87
C GLU A 1003 -18.36 -11.13 -37.43
N TYR A 1004 -19.65 -10.90 -37.25
CA TYR A 1004 -20.33 -10.89 -35.95
C TYR A 1004 -21.63 -11.69 -36.00
N SER A 1005 -21.86 -12.54 -34.99
CA SER A 1005 -23.15 -13.21 -34.76
C SER A 1005 -24.00 -12.44 -33.75
N TYR A 1006 -25.33 -12.55 -33.86
CA TYR A 1006 -26.31 -11.93 -32.97
C TYR A 1006 -27.44 -12.91 -32.62
N ASP A 1007 -27.61 -13.22 -31.34
CA ASP A 1007 -28.83 -13.87 -30.84
C ASP A 1007 -29.93 -12.84 -30.64
N VAL A 1008 -31.16 -13.15 -31.05
CA VAL A 1008 -32.38 -12.45 -30.63
C VAL A 1008 -33.23 -13.42 -29.82
N ILE A 1009 -33.37 -13.14 -28.51
CA ILE A 1009 -34.14 -13.95 -27.57
C ILE A 1009 -35.39 -13.16 -27.17
N ALA A 1010 -36.54 -13.65 -27.58
CA ALA A 1010 -37.81 -13.15 -27.06
C ALA A 1010 -38.05 -13.74 -25.67
N VAL A 1011 -38.43 -12.92 -24.71
CA VAL A 1011 -38.84 -13.27 -23.35
C VAL A 1011 -40.22 -12.68 -23.08
N ASP A 1012 -40.97 -13.23 -22.14
CA ASP A 1012 -42.10 -12.50 -21.54
C ASP A 1012 -41.62 -11.35 -20.62
N ASN A 1013 -42.57 -10.62 -20.05
CA ASN A 1013 -42.37 -9.64 -18.97
C ASN A 1013 -41.84 -10.23 -17.64
N GLN A 1014 -41.28 -11.45 -17.67
CA GLN A 1014 -41.14 -12.39 -16.56
C GLN A 1014 -39.83 -13.20 -16.66
N ASN A 1015 -38.94 -12.84 -17.60
CA ASN A 1015 -37.69 -13.54 -17.91
C ASN A 1015 -37.83 -15.04 -18.26
N ASN A 1016 -39.04 -15.59 -18.38
CA ASN A 1016 -39.25 -16.75 -19.24
C ASN A 1016 -39.27 -16.20 -20.67
N VAL A 1017 -38.08 -16.02 -21.25
CA VAL A 1017 -37.71 -16.74 -22.47
C VAL A 1017 -38.98 -17.31 -23.17
N TYR A 1018 -39.48 -16.74 -24.28
CA TYR A 1018 -40.65 -17.18 -25.11
C TYR A 1018 -40.29 -17.73 -26.53
N ALA A 1019 -39.43 -17.04 -27.29
CA ALA A 1019 -38.84 -17.52 -28.57
C ALA A 1019 -37.33 -17.20 -28.69
N SER A 1020 -36.64 -17.70 -29.72
CA SER A 1020 -35.22 -17.36 -29.97
C SER A 1020 -34.74 -17.71 -31.38
N THR A 1021 -33.81 -16.93 -31.95
CA THR A 1021 -33.10 -17.25 -33.21
C THR A 1021 -31.75 -16.51 -33.31
N GLU A 1022 -30.80 -17.03 -34.10
CA GLU A 1022 -29.46 -16.47 -34.33
C GLU A 1022 -29.32 -15.83 -35.73
N PHE A 1023 -28.41 -14.85 -35.86
CA PHE A 1023 -28.00 -14.16 -37.09
C PHE A 1023 -26.48 -14.07 -37.21
N THR A 1024 -25.96 -13.90 -38.42
CA THR A 1024 -24.55 -13.55 -38.67
C THR A 1024 -24.45 -12.51 -39.78
N ILE A 1025 -23.52 -11.55 -39.66
CA ILE A 1025 -23.22 -10.56 -40.70
C ILE A 1025 -21.73 -10.24 -40.79
N LEU A 1026 -21.20 -10.29 -42.01
CA LEU A 1026 -19.85 -9.82 -42.36
C LEU A 1026 -19.90 -8.33 -42.72
N ILE A 1027 -19.05 -7.52 -42.09
CA ILE A 1027 -19.03 -6.07 -42.27
C ILE A 1027 -18.14 -5.70 -43.48
N PRO A 1028 -18.69 -5.14 -44.58
CA PRO A 1028 -17.91 -4.84 -45.77
C PRO A 1028 -16.93 -3.69 -45.55
N GLN A 1029 -15.71 -3.81 -46.11
CA GLN A 1029 -14.74 -2.73 -46.12
C GLN A 1029 -15.10 -1.67 -47.16
N VAL A 1030 -15.28 -0.43 -46.69
CA VAL A 1030 -15.54 0.73 -47.54
C VAL A 1030 -14.20 1.34 -47.96
N LYS A 1031 -13.84 1.19 -49.23
CA LYS A 1031 -12.81 2.06 -49.82
C LYS A 1031 -13.40 3.48 -49.88
N THR A 1032 -12.73 4.41 -49.20
CA THR A 1032 -12.98 5.85 -49.22
C THR A 1032 -12.57 6.49 -50.54
#